data_AF-A0A5V8HVE9-F1
#
_entry.id   AF-A0A5V8HVE9-F1
#
_cell.length_a   1.000
_cell.length_b   1.000
_cell.length_c   1.000
_cell.angle_alpha   90.00
_cell.angle_beta   90.00
_cell.angle_gamma   90.00
#
_symmetry.space_group_name_H-M   'P 1'
#
loop_
_entity.id
_entity.type
_entity.pdbx_description
1 polymer ?
#
loop_
_entity_poly.entity_id
_entity_poly.type
_entity_poly.pdbx_seq_one_letter_code
_entity_poly.pdbx_strand_id
1 'polypeptide(L)'
;FKFPDKLNKRFGETKLSTEALAYRPVSYLLNRDAYDFHTLSSPHGGAGALSASIIQTDKAALFRLGPDYDTALMDMVVKDLNEDTGLDFGRTDIARFGEIELLVFPALDDKERKLLDVSWVNRPRALVVRFNSMQVPQFTAFQFRLNIMNNGQVIFSGIAVGIRDSEGIFECSFELSDQIRTITDSTEIEIFGFVDECYRLGMLCCRWRIGYIREINILGHAIGQKSNPVKFDWLEKTIKPSMSDRAKSALTINRGNLGFTSHVGGREIDVWVPANKELLSIFEQLHPKKSEGMFFLRWGQSDGEGRLQFVEWFRKVLSQYQEHQIVIFDPYFENAGLGLVLLCAASNSDYIIFTSLPKIPKFDETVVEVESDKLFTGRVNNLVACCENNINLLSKLKLRIYGMKEGRLHDRYILIMGRNGLPVTGFNLSNSFQKAAENHPLLITPIPSDVLLQVEEYMSSLLQEIGTNKNDDIEGSTAIRLLFDSKSLVMSPKRYEPLRFLEKKDAGSALSLWFNQIILRDLSGDKLKEQLVALGLLKGDSHILGEAGSIRYYLDNLAVDLSGFISSWDVIGDLLAHSHNDEINIQNEHNFIELLTQYLGLSFNRSHDDTNKELAVVDSQLFQRTLKSLLQTSYRVEHLFHSTKYTVLTWAEYYAVCLLWRYAPKQLLLLAEEQITKMPK
;
A
#
# COMPACT_ATOMS: atom_id res chain seq x y z
N PHE A 1 22.90 -38.56 -16.71
CA PHE A 1 23.78 -38.74 -15.55
C PHE A 1 23.05 -39.57 -14.51
N LYS A 2 23.68 -40.59 -13.92
CA LYS A 2 23.07 -41.40 -12.85
C LYS A 2 23.80 -41.09 -11.55
N PHE A 3 23.11 -40.47 -10.59
CA PHE A 3 23.69 -40.14 -9.29
C PHE A 3 23.96 -41.41 -8.46
N PRO A 4 24.91 -41.36 -7.51
CA PRO A 4 25.04 -42.38 -6.47
C PRO A 4 23.72 -42.60 -5.72
N ASP A 5 23.37 -43.85 -5.42
CA ASP A 5 22.05 -44.23 -4.88
C ASP A 5 21.65 -43.47 -3.60
N LYS A 6 22.64 -43.06 -2.79
CA LYS A 6 22.42 -42.28 -1.56
C LYS A 6 21.95 -40.85 -1.84
N LEU A 7 22.44 -40.24 -2.91
CA LEU A 7 22.00 -38.92 -3.39
C LEU A 7 20.68 -39.03 -4.16
N ASN A 8 20.52 -40.07 -4.98
CA ASN A 8 19.28 -40.32 -5.70
C ASN A 8 18.08 -40.56 -4.74
N LYS A 9 18.32 -41.24 -3.60
CA LYS A 9 17.32 -41.38 -2.52
C LYS A 9 16.97 -40.05 -1.81
N ARG A 10 17.86 -39.07 -1.80
CA ARG A 10 17.67 -37.77 -1.12
C ARG A 10 17.06 -36.71 -2.03
N PHE A 11 17.46 -36.69 -3.29
CA PHE A 11 17.16 -35.60 -4.23
C PHE A 11 16.34 -36.03 -5.45
N GLY A 12 16.10 -37.35 -5.62
CA GLY A 12 15.37 -37.90 -6.76
C GLY A 12 16.16 -37.91 -8.08
N GLU A 13 15.53 -38.37 -9.15
CA GLU A 13 16.10 -38.27 -10.50
C GLU A 13 16.04 -36.82 -10.98
N THR A 14 17.20 -36.15 -11.07
CA THR A 14 17.30 -34.83 -11.69
C THR A 14 17.28 -34.99 -13.22
N LYS A 15 16.17 -34.62 -13.85
CA LYS A 15 16.04 -34.54 -15.31
C LYS A 15 15.83 -33.08 -15.70
N LEU A 16 16.51 -32.63 -16.75
CA LEU A 16 16.11 -31.40 -17.43
C LEU A 16 14.72 -31.66 -18.04
N SER A 17 13.70 -30.99 -17.51
CA SER A 17 12.34 -31.06 -18.04
C SER A 17 12.35 -30.54 -19.46
N THR A 18 12.09 -31.39 -20.46
CA THR A 18 12.11 -31.01 -21.87
C THR A 18 10.94 -30.13 -22.28
N GLU A 19 9.92 -30.00 -21.43
CA GLU A 19 8.69 -29.25 -21.73
C GLU A 19 8.84 -27.73 -21.51
N ALA A 20 9.88 -27.29 -20.80
CA ALA A 20 10.05 -25.90 -20.35
C ALA A 20 11.45 -25.34 -20.62
N LEU A 21 12.09 -25.73 -21.73
CA LEU A 21 13.41 -25.25 -22.13
C LEU A 21 13.33 -24.22 -23.26
N ALA A 22 14.25 -23.25 -23.23
CA ALA A 22 14.46 -22.30 -24.32
C ALA A 22 15.95 -22.19 -24.68
N TYR A 23 16.24 -21.75 -25.90
CA TYR A 23 17.60 -21.46 -26.35
C TYR A 23 17.89 -19.97 -26.19
N ARG A 24 18.94 -19.65 -25.43
CA ARG A 24 19.54 -18.31 -25.37
C ARG A 24 20.58 -18.21 -26.51
N PRO A 25 20.43 -17.27 -27.45
CA PRO A 25 21.36 -17.12 -28.56
C PRO A 25 22.76 -16.72 -28.08
N VAL A 26 23.74 -16.87 -28.98
CA VAL A 26 25.13 -16.50 -28.72
C VAL A 26 25.24 -15.03 -28.31
N SER A 27 25.88 -14.81 -27.18
CA SER A 27 26.22 -13.52 -26.60
C SER A 27 27.74 -13.35 -26.54
N TYR A 28 28.21 -12.12 -26.73
CA TYR A 28 29.64 -11.80 -26.82
C TYR A 28 30.10 -11.19 -25.50
N LEU A 29 30.64 -12.03 -24.63
CA LEU A 29 30.99 -11.66 -23.27
C LEU A 29 32.39 -11.04 -23.23
N LEU A 30 32.53 -9.93 -22.50
CA LEU A 30 33.82 -9.39 -22.11
C LEU A 30 34.52 -10.32 -21.11
N ASN A 31 35.85 -10.26 -21.06
CA ASN A 31 36.63 -10.92 -20.02
C ASN A 31 36.29 -10.38 -18.63
N ARG A 32 36.37 -11.23 -17.60
CA ARG A 32 35.94 -10.87 -16.24
C ARG A 32 36.74 -9.70 -15.66
N ASP A 33 38.04 -9.63 -15.94
CA ASP A 33 38.93 -8.56 -15.44
C ASP A 33 38.67 -7.19 -16.11
N ALA A 34 37.68 -7.12 -17.02
CA ALA A 34 37.15 -5.86 -17.51
C ALA A 34 36.31 -5.11 -16.45
N TYR A 35 35.87 -5.80 -15.39
CA TYR A 35 35.04 -5.27 -14.30
C TYR A 35 33.79 -4.52 -14.80
N ASP A 36 33.14 -5.04 -15.84
CA ASP A 36 31.82 -4.57 -16.26
C ASP A 36 30.73 -5.22 -15.40
N PHE A 37 30.11 -4.44 -14.52
CA PHE A 37 29.06 -4.91 -13.61
C PHE A 37 27.65 -4.78 -14.18
N HIS A 38 27.50 -4.25 -15.40
CA HIS A 38 26.18 -4.02 -16.00
C HIS A 38 25.71 -5.16 -16.90
N THR A 39 26.63 -6.01 -17.34
CA THR A 39 26.34 -7.11 -18.27
C THR A 39 26.96 -8.42 -17.81
N LEU A 40 26.43 -9.54 -18.31
CA LEU A 40 27.01 -10.85 -18.05
C LEU A 40 28.44 -10.88 -18.62
N SER A 41 29.41 -11.30 -17.82
CA SER A 41 30.81 -11.39 -18.22
C SER A 41 31.26 -12.84 -18.35
N SER A 42 32.32 -13.04 -19.12
CA SER A 42 33.03 -14.31 -19.22
C SER A 42 33.37 -14.83 -17.82
N PRO A 43 33.36 -16.16 -17.59
CA PRO A 43 33.87 -16.70 -16.34
C PRO A 43 35.41 -16.58 -16.24
N HIS A 44 36.12 -16.32 -17.35
CA HIS A 44 37.57 -16.22 -17.36
C HIS A 44 38.07 -14.77 -17.20
N GLY A 45 39.06 -14.56 -16.31
CA GLY A 45 39.71 -13.28 -16.02
C GLY A 45 40.21 -12.53 -17.26
N GLY A 46 41.10 -13.18 -18.00
CA GLY A 46 41.83 -12.56 -19.10
C GLY A 46 41.26 -12.75 -20.51
N ALA A 47 40.11 -13.43 -20.68
CA ALA A 47 39.57 -13.76 -22.01
C ALA A 47 38.05 -13.63 -22.08
N GLY A 48 37.58 -12.96 -23.13
CA GLY A 48 36.15 -12.93 -23.47
C GLY A 48 35.68 -14.27 -24.00
N ALA A 49 34.36 -14.47 -24.04
CA ALA A 49 33.75 -15.72 -24.46
C ALA A 49 32.52 -15.49 -25.35
N LEU A 50 32.31 -16.40 -26.29
CA LEU A 50 31.03 -16.57 -26.98
C LEU A 50 30.19 -17.51 -26.14
N SER A 51 29.03 -17.04 -25.68
CA SER A 51 28.20 -17.76 -24.73
C SER A 51 26.78 -17.96 -25.26
N ALA A 52 26.38 -19.22 -25.39
CA ALA A 52 24.98 -19.61 -25.65
C ALA A 52 24.50 -20.53 -24.53
N SER A 53 23.20 -20.57 -24.26
CA SER A 53 22.68 -21.43 -23.19
C SER A 53 21.41 -22.17 -23.59
N ILE A 54 21.23 -23.36 -23.02
CA ILE A 54 19.91 -23.99 -22.88
C ILE A 54 19.40 -23.59 -21.50
N ILE A 55 18.25 -22.92 -21.44
CA ILE A 55 17.72 -22.32 -20.22
C ILE A 55 16.42 -22.99 -19.80
N GLN A 56 16.20 -23.14 -18.50
CA GLN A 56 14.87 -23.39 -17.96
C GLN A 56 14.04 -22.10 -18.00
N THR A 57 12.82 -22.16 -18.52
CA THR A 57 11.92 -21.00 -18.65
C THR A 57 11.31 -20.58 -17.32
N ASP A 58 10.97 -21.55 -16.45
CA ASP A 58 10.56 -21.29 -15.07
C ASP A 58 11.76 -21.37 -14.12
N LYS A 59 12.56 -20.30 -14.09
CA LYS A 59 13.68 -20.17 -13.14
C LYS A 59 13.20 -19.89 -11.71
N ALA A 60 12.01 -19.33 -11.54
CA ALA A 60 11.46 -19.00 -10.23
C ALA A 60 11.18 -20.26 -9.40
N ALA A 61 10.82 -21.37 -10.06
CA ALA A 61 10.64 -22.67 -9.40
C ALA A 61 11.91 -23.23 -8.74
N LEU A 62 13.11 -22.78 -9.11
CA LEU A 62 14.37 -23.27 -8.52
C LEU A 62 14.49 -22.97 -7.03
N PHE A 63 13.81 -21.94 -6.55
CA PHE A 63 13.90 -21.45 -5.16
C PHE A 63 12.60 -21.63 -4.38
N ARG A 64 11.66 -22.44 -4.89
CA ARG A 64 10.41 -22.77 -4.17
C ARG A 64 10.52 -24.11 -3.46
N LEU A 65 10.08 -24.16 -2.21
CA LEU A 65 9.84 -25.39 -1.47
C LEU A 65 8.34 -25.53 -1.23
N GLY A 66 7.66 -26.25 -2.14
CA GLY A 66 6.19 -26.27 -2.16
C GLY A 66 5.63 -25.01 -2.84
N PRO A 67 4.59 -24.35 -2.30
CA PRO A 67 4.02 -23.14 -2.90
C PRO A 67 4.88 -21.88 -2.68
N ASP A 68 5.75 -21.89 -1.66
CA ASP A 68 6.42 -20.69 -1.16
C ASP A 68 7.92 -20.66 -1.54
N TYR A 69 8.50 -19.47 -1.54
CA TYR A 69 9.93 -19.26 -1.74
C TYR A 69 10.70 -19.50 -0.43
N ASP A 70 11.88 -20.13 -0.52
CA ASP A 70 12.74 -20.36 0.64
C ASP A 70 14.03 -19.52 0.54
N THR A 71 14.15 -18.54 1.44
CA THR A 71 15.28 -17.61 1.51
C THR A 71 16.57 -18.29 1.96
N ALA A 72 16.48 -19.20 2.93
CA ALA A 72 17.64 -19.91 3.46
C ALA A 72 18.27 -20.84 2.40
N LEU A 73 17.42 -21.48 1.59
CA LEU A 73 17.86 -22.26 0.43
C LEU A 73 18.52 -21.36 -0.61
N MET A 74 17.93 -20.22 -0.94
CA MET A 74 18.50 -19.27 -1.89
C MET A 74 19.88 -18.77 -1.43
N ASP A 75 20.00 -18.34 -0.18
CA ASP A 75 21.26 -17.86 0.39
C ASP A 75 22.32 -18.96 0.41
N MET A 76 21.95 -20.19 0.78
CA MET A 76 22.85 -21.35 0.76
C MET A 76 23.36 -21.62 -0.65
N VAL A 77 22.47 -21.71 -1.64
CA VAL A 77 22.82 -22.01 -3.02
C VAL A 77 23.69 -20.91 -3.64
N VAL A 78 23.35 -19.64 -3.42
CA VAL A 78 24.15 -18.50 -3.92
C VAL A 78 25.54 -18.52 -3.29
N LYS A 79 25.63 -18.75 -1.98
CA LYS A 79 26.92 -18.82 -1.29
C LYS A 79 27.78 -19.96 -1.85
N ASP A 80 27.24 -21.18 -1.91
CA ASP A 80 28.00 -22.35 -2.32
C ASP A 80 28.45 -22.23 -3.79
N LEU A 81 27.59 -21.71 -4.68
CA LEU A 81 27.97 -21.48 -6.07
C LEU A 81 29.03 -20.38 -6.23
N ASN A 82 28.93 -19.29 -5.47
CA ASN A 82 29.94 -18.24 -5.49
C ASN A 82 31.30 -18.78 -5.04
N GLU A 83 31.34 -19.60 -3.99
CA GLU A 83 32.56 -20.22 -3.46
C GLU A 83 33.15 -21.25 -4.44
N ASP A 84 32.33 -22.10 -5.04
CA ASP A 84 32.78 -23.17 -5.95
C ASP A 84 33.24 -22.65 -7.32
N THR A 85 32.61 -21.60 -7.84
CA THR A 85 32.83 -21.12 -9.21
C THR A 85 33.64 -19.82 -9.29
N GLY A 86 33.69 -19.04 -8.20
CA GLY A 86 34.22 -17.68 -8.22
C GLY A 86 33.34 -16.65 -8.95
N LEU A 87 32.12 -17.02 -9.36
CA LEU A 87 31.15 -16.14 -10.01
C LEU A 87 30.25 -15.44 -8.97
N ASP A 88 29.58 -14.34 -9.34
CA ASP A 88 28.67 -13.59 -8.45
C ASP A 88 27.19 -13.87 -8.80
N PHE A 89 26.70 -15.01 -8.36
CA PHE A 89 25.31 -15.44 -8.54
C PHE A 89 24.31 -14.60 -7.76
N GLY A 90 24.77 -13.76 -6.81
CA GLY A 90 23.92 -12.81 -6.09
C GLY A 90 23.61 -11.55 -6.90
N ARG A 91 24.37 -11.28 -7.98
CA ARG A 91 24.22 -10.07 -8.80
C ARG A 91 24.42 -10.36 -10.29
N THR A 92 25.63 -10.20 -10.80
CA THR A 92 25.92 -10.14 -12.25
C THR A 92 25.74 -11.47 -12.96
N ASP A 93 25.95 -12.58 -12.25
CA ASP A 93 25.88 -13.94 -12.80
C ASP A 93 24.56 -14.65 -12.49
N ILE A 94 23.59 -13.97 -11.84
CA ILE A 94 22.28 -14.54 -11.48
C ILE A 94 21.55 -15.14 -12.69
N ALA A 95 21.79 -14.61 -13.89
CA ALA A 95 21.20 -15.12 -15.12
C ALA A 95 21.62 -16.58 -15.41
N ARG A 96 22.78 -17.04 -14.95
CA ARG A 96 23.28 -18.41 -15.19
C ARG A 96 22.53 -19.50 -14.41
N PHE A 97 21.65 -19.14 -13.47
CA PHE A 97 20.87 -20.11 -12.72
C PHE A 97 19.98 -20.97 -13.63
N GLY A 98 20.10 -22.29 -13.48
CA GLY A 98 19.33 -23.28 -14.24
C GLY A 98 19.68 -23.30 -15.73
N GLU A 99 20.87 -22.84 -16.11
CA GLU A 99 21.35 -22.86 -17.49
C GLU A 99 22.42 -23.94 -17.72
N ILE A 100 22.38 -24.54 -18.91
CA ILE A 100 23.53 -25.24 -19.48
C ILE A 100 24.19 -24.27 -20.44
N GLU A 101 25.28 -23.65 -20.02
CA GLU A 101 26.03 -22.67 -20.81
C GLU A 101 27.12 -23.37 -21.64
N LEU A 102 27.18 -23.00 -22.92
CA LEU A 102 28.17 -23.44 -23.90
C LEU A 102 29.08 -22.25 -24.20
N LEU A 103 30.36 -22.40 -23.91
CA LEU A 103 31.36 -21.34 -24.00
C LEU A 103 32.42 -21.68 -25.05
N VAL A 104 32.73 -20.70 -25.90
CA VAL A 104 33.91 -20.73 -26.78
C VAL A 104 34.79 -19.55 -26.41
N PHE A 105 36.09 -19.78 -26.25
CA PHE A 105 37.08 -18.76 -25.91
C PHE A 105 38.02 -18.49 -27.09
N PRO A 106 37.73 -17.49 -27.94
CA PRO A 106 38.54 -17.20 -29.13
C PRO A 106 39.99 -16.82 -28.80
N ALA A 107 40.21 -16.26 -27.61
CA ALA A 107 41.49 -15.73 -27.16
C ALA A 107 42.32 -16.74 -26.36
N LEU A 108 41.88 -17.99 -26.22
CA LEU A 108 42.58 -19.05 -25.47
C LEU A 108 42.64 -20.33 -26.28
N ASP A 109 43.71 -21.09 -26.15
CA ASP A 109 43.73 -22.46 -26.67
C ASP A 109 43.18 -23.48 -25.65
N ASP A 110 43.13 -24.75 -26.05
CA ASP A 110 42.62 -25.86 -25.22
C ASP A 110 43.43 -26.11 -23.93
N LYS A 111 44.58 -25.44 -23.78
CA LYS A 111 45.45 -25.45 -22.58
C LYS A 111 45.44 -24.11 -21.85
N GLU A 112 44.45 -23.26 -22.14
CA GLU A 112 44.27 -21.92 -21.56
C GLU A 112 45.45 -20.96 -21.84
N ARG A 113 46.23 -21.22 -22.89
CA ARG A 113 47.31 -20.31 -23.32
C ARG A 113 46.72 -19.19 -24.17
N LYS A 114 47.24 -17.98 -24.01
CA LYS A 114 46.75 -16.79 -24.71
C LYS A 114 46.98 -16.87 -26.22
N LEU A 115 45.91 -16.63 -26.97
CA LEU A 115 45.90 -16.46 -28.43
C LEU A 115 45.71 -14.99 -28.84
N LEU A 116 45.41 -14.11 -27.89
CA LEU A 116 45.33 -12.67 -28.06
C LEU A 116 46.42 -12.00 -27.20
N ASP A 117 47.29 -11.23 -27.83
CA ASP A 117 48.22 -10.32 -27.16
C ASP A 117 47.89 -8.88 -27.53
N VAL A 118 47.85 -8.00 -26.53
CA VAL A 118 47.59 -6.58 -26.68
C VAL A 118 48.63 -5.83 -25.85
N SER A 119 49.53 -5.13 -26.52
CA SER A 119 50.70 -4.55 -25.87
C SER A 119 51.02 -3.15 -26.40
N TRP A 120 51.56 -2.32 -25.51
CA TRP A 120 52.03 -0.98 -25.87
C TRP A 120 53.48 -1.04 -26.35
N VAL A 121 53.74 -0.46 -27.52
CA VAL A 121 55.09 -0.29 -28.09
C VAL A 121 55.45 1.18 -28.05
N ASN A 122 56.74 1.48 -27.80
CA ASN A 122 57.21 2.86 -27.61
C ASN A 122 57.79 3.51 -28.88
N ARG A 123 58.08 2.74 -29.94
CA ARG A 123 58.67 3.24 -31.21
C ARG A 123 58.20 2.39 -32.41
N PRO A 124 57.23 2.85 -33.23
CA PRO A 124 56.37 4.02 -32.98
C PRO A 124 55.53 3.82 -31.72
N ARG A 125 55.01 4.92 -31.15
CA ARG A 125 54.12 4.85 -29.99
C ARG A 125 52.76 4.33 -30.44
N ALA A 126 52.53 3.05 -30.23
CA ALA A 126 51.36 2.38 -30.73
C ALA A 126 50.87 1.30 -29.76
N LEU A 127 49.59 0.97 -29.88
CA LEU A 127 49.03 -0.25 -29.31
C LEU A 127 49.05 -1.32 -30.42
N VAL A 128 49.77 -2.41 -30.18
CA VAL A 128 49.86 -3.55 -31.09
C VAL A 128 48.95 -4.66 -30.60
N VAL A 129 48.19 -5.24 -31.52
CA VAL A 129 47.29 -6.36 -31.25
C VAL A 129 47.71 -7.53 -32.14
N ARG A 130 47.96 -8.70 -31.53
CA ARG A 130 48.29 -9.95 -32.21
C ARG A 130 47.24 -11.00 -31.87
N PHE A 131 46.64 -11.61 -32.88
CA PHE A 131 45.55 -12.58 -32.72
C PHE A 131 45.79 -13.84 -33.54
N ASN A 132 45.82 -14.99 -32.86
CA ASN A 132 45.86 -16.31 -33.47
C ASN A 132 44.43 -16.86 -33.59
N SER A 133 43.98 -17.08 -34.83
CA SER A 133 42.59 -17.43 -35.15
C SER A 133 42.26 -18.91 -35.04
N MET A 134 43.09 -19.74 -34.40
CA MET A 134 42.92 -21.20 -34.33
C MET A 134 41.54 -21.64 -33.79
N GLN A 135 40.97 -20.90 -32.84
CA GLN A 135 39.64 -21.19 -32.27
C GLN A 135 38.46 -20.71 -33.12
N VAL A 136 38.73 -19.92 -34.15
CA VAL A 136 37.72 -19.39 -35.08
C VAL A 136 38.16 -19.60 -36.55
N PRO A 137 38.44 -20.86 -36.94
CA PRO A 137 39.08 -21.19 -38.22
C PRO A 137 38.20 -20.89 -39.45
N GLN A 138 36.91 -20.63 -39.26
CA GLN A 138 35.97 -20.28 -40.32
C GLN A 138 36.24 -18.89 -40.94
N PHE A 139 37.00 -18.02 -40.27
CA PHE A 139 37.31 -16.68 -40.76
C PHE A 139 38.70 -16.65 -41.39
N THR A 140 38.80 -15.98 -42.54
CA THR A 140 40.02 -15.87 -43.36
C THR A 140 40.70 -14.51 -43.22
N ALA A 141 39.95 -13.48 -42.84
CA ALA A 141 40.45 -12.12 -42.59
C ALA A 141 39.83 -11.52 -41.32
N PHE A 142 40.51 -10.54 -40.72
CA PHE A 142 40.09 -9.91 -39.47
C PHE A 142 40.23 -8.38 -39.49
N GLN A 143 39.26 -7.71 -38.87
CA GLN A 143 39.28 -6.29 -38.58
C GLN A 143 39.24 -6.09 -37.06
N PHE A 144 40.05 -5.17 -36.57
CA PHE A 144 40.21 -4.86 -35.17
C PHE A 144 39.67 -3.47 -34.93
N ARG A 145 38.80 -3.32 -33.92
CA ARG A 145 38.36 -2.02 -33.44
C ARG A 145 38.93 -1.80 -32.04
N LEU A 146 39.63 -0.71 -31.89
CA LEU A 146 40.19 -0.23 -30.63
C LEU A 146 39.29 0.87 -30.06
N ASN A 147 38.88 0.73 -28.80
CA ASN A 147 38.30 1.81 -28.02
C ASN A 147 39.21 2.12 -26.82
N ILE A 148 39.56 3.40 -26.65
CA ILE A 148 40.25 3.91 -25.46
C ILE A 148 39.23 4.68 -24.62
N MET A 149 39.18 4.37 -23.32
CA MET A 149 38.22 4.97 -22.40
C MET A 149 38.92 5.79 -21.30
N ASN A 150 38.26 6.88 -20.89
CA ASN A 150 38.61 7.68 -19.71
C ASN A 150 37.32 8.08 -18.98
N ASN A 151 37.26 7.84 -17.67
CA ASN A 151 36.10 8.10 -16.81
C ASN A 151 34.76 7.61 -17.40
N GLY A 152 34.75 6.39 -17.94
CA GLY A 152 33.57 5.75 -18.53
C GLY A 152 33.18 6.24 -19.94
N GLN A 153 33.94 7.16 -20.54
CA GLN A 153 33.67 7.71 -21.88
C GLN A 153 34.71 7.22 -22.90
N VAL A 154 34.29 6.94 -24.13
CA VAL A 154 35.20 6.60 -25.24
C VAL A 154 35.84 7.89 -25.77
N ILE A 155 37.15 8.05 -25.56
CA ILE A 155 37.91 9.23 -25.99
C ILE A 155 38.64 9.02 -27.32
N PHE A 156 38.76 7.77 -27.77
CA PHE A 156 39.26 7.40 -29.08
C PHE A 156 38.62 6.08 -29.53
N SER A 157 38.24 6.01 -30.81
CA SER A 157 37.80 4.79 -31.47
C SER A 157 38.46 4.68 -32.84
N GLY A 158 39.15 3.58 -33.10
CA GLY A 158 39.88 3.34 -34.34
C GLY A 158 39.62 1.94 -34.87
N ILE A 159 39.75 1.78 -36.18
CA ILE A 159 39.58 0.51 -36.88
C ILE A 159 40.82 0.24 -37.72
N ALA A 160 41.34 -0.97 -37.67
CA ALA A 160 42.45 -1.44 -38.50
C ALA A 160 42.17 -2.85 -39.04
N VAL A 161 42.68 -3.17 -40.22
CA VAL A 161 42.64 -4.53 -40.78
C VAL A 161 43.90 -5.27 -40.35
N GLY A 162 43.75 -6.53 -39.93
CA GLY A 162 44.88 -7.37 -39.54
C GLY A 162 45.69 -7.83 -40.73
N ILE A 163 47.00 -7.74 -40.62
CA ILE A 163 47.94 -8.30 -41.59
C ILE A 163 48.39 -9.67 -41.06
N ARG A 164 48.26 -10.69 -41.90
CA ARG A 164 48.67 -12.06 -41.54
C ARG A 164 50.17 -12.22 -41.69
N ASP A 165 50.85 -12.64 -40.62
CA ASP A 165 52.29 -12.93 -40.64
C ASP A 165 52.60 -14.36 -41.15
N SER A 166 53.89 -14.70 -41.21
CA SER A 166 54.35 -16.01 -41.68
C SER A 166 53.95 -17.17 -40.78
N GLU A 167 53.64 -16.91 -39.51
CA GLU A 167 53.16 -17.91 -38.54
C GLU A 167 51.62 -18.04 -38.58
N GLY A 168 50.95 -17.23 -39.42
CA GLY A 168 49.51 -17.21 -39.57
C GLY A 168 48.79 -16.39 -38.50
N ILE A 169 49.51 -15.58 -37.72
CA ILE A 169 48.97 -14.67 -36.70
C ILE A 169 48.58 -13.35 -37.39
N PHE A 170 47.42 -12.81 -37.02
CA PHE A 170 46.97 -11.52 -37.52
C PHE A 170 47.43 -10.40 -36.59
N GLU A 171 48.15 -9.43 -37.13
CA GLU A 171 48.68 -8.29 -36.39
C GLU A 171 48.12 -6.97 -36.92
N CYS A 172 47.82 -6.03 -36.02
CA CYS A 172 47.58 -4.63 -36.38
C CYS A 172 48.16 -3.68 -35.32
N SER A 173 48.37 -2.43 -35.72
CA SER A 173 48.97 -1.39 -34.89
C SER A 173 48.13 -0.11 -34.94
N PHE A 174 47.87 0.47 -33.77
CA PHE A 174 47.17 1.74 -33.63
C PHE A 174 48.13 2.80 -33.07
N GLU A 175 48.54 3.76 -33.90
CA GLU A 175 49.35 4.88 -33.45
C GLU A 175 48.50 5.86 -32.62
N LEU A 176 48.93 6.15 -31.41
CA LEU A 176 48.20 6.98 -30.46
C LEU A 176 49.09 8.11 -29.94
N SER A 177 48.50 9.29 -29.73
CA SER A 177 49.21 10.43 -29.17
C SER A 177 49.54 10.22 -27.69
N ASP A 178 50.58 10.90 -27.19
CA ASP A 178 50.93 10.89 -25.77
C ASP A 178 49.79 11.35 -24.89
N GLN A 179 49.06 12.37 -25.35
CA GLN A 179 47.91 12.92 -24.63
C GLN A 179 46.87 11.83 -24.36
N ILE A 180 46.48 11.06 -25.37
CA ILE A 180 45.51 9.96 -25.20
C ILE A 180 46.08 8.91 -24.25
N ARG A 181 47.32 8.45 -24.48
CA ARG A 181 47.94 7.40 -23.65
C ARG A 181 48.03 7.78 -22.17
N THR A 182 48.32 9.04 -21.86
CA THR A 182 48.44 9.50 -20.46
C THR A 182 47.12 9.52 -19.70
N ILE A 183 45.99 9.68 -20.41
CA ILE A 183 44.64 9.74 -19.81
C ILE A 183 43.86 8.43 -19.97
N THR A 184 44.44 7.40 -20.59
CA THR A 184 43.77 6.11 -20.78
C THR A 184 43.52 5.38 -19.45
N ASP A 185 42.26 5.16 -19.11
CA ASP A 185 41.86 4.34 -17.96
C ASP A 185 41.64 2.87 -18.36
N SER A 186 41.15 2.62 -19.57
CA SER A 186 41.00 1.25 -20.08
C SER A 186 41.07 1.18 -21.60
N THR A 187 41.46 0.00 -22.10
CA THR A 187 41.51 -0.34 -23.52
C THR A 187 40.56 -1.47 -23.79
N GLU A 188 39.72 -1.35 -24.83
CA GLU A 188 38.85 -2.41 -25.33
C GLU A 188 39.16 -2.71 -26.80
N ILE A 189 39.21 -4.00 -27.12
CA ILE A 189 39.40 -4.54 -28.46
C ILE A 189 38.18 -5.38 -28.84
N GLU A 190 37.58 -5.05 -29.98
CA GLU A 190 36.61 -5.88 -30.69
C GLU A 190 37.25 -6.42 -31.97
N ILE A 191 37.17 -7.73 -32.19
CA ILE A 191 37.72 -8.38 -33.38
C ILE A 191 36.56 -8.92 -34.22
N PHE A 192 36.49 -8.49 -35.48
CA PHE A 192 35.50 -8.92 -36.46
C PHE A 192 36.15 -9.84 -37.47
N GLY A 193 35.66 -11.07 -37.60
CA GLY A 193 36.10 -12.05 -38.59
C GLY A 193 35.25 -12.00 -39.87
N PHE A 194 35.88 -12.29 -41.00
CA PHE A 194 35.25 -12.34 -42.33
C PHE A 194 35.49 -13.72 -42.96
N VAL A 195 34.45 -14.28 -43.57
CA VAL A 195 34.52 -15.59 -44.25
C VAL A 195 35.18 -15.46 -45.62
N ASP A 196 34.95 -14.32 -46.29
CA ASP A 196 35.56 -13.97 -47.57
C ASP A 196 36.43 -12.71 -47.46
N GLU A 197 37.39 -12.57 -48.38
CA GLU A 197 38.26 -11.40 -48.47
C GLU A 197 37.56 -10.18 -49.10
N CYS A 198 36.24 -10.24 -49.35
CA CYS A 198 35.48 -9.11 -49.89
C CYS A 198 34.98 -8.17 -48.79
N TYR A 199 35.26 -8.46 -47.51
CA TYR A 199 34.98 -7.63 -46.33
C TYR A 199 33.52 -7.12 -46.23
N ARG A 200 32.55 -7.89 -46.76
CA ARG A 200 31.16 -7.40 -46.87
C ARG A 200 30.41 -7.40 -45.54
N LEU A 201 30.63 -8.42 -44.71
CA LEU A 201 30.00 -8.57 -43.41
C LEU A 201 31.03 -9.11 -42.41
N GLY A 202 31.41 -8.27 -41.46
CA GLY A 202 32.26 -8.67 -40.34
C GLY A 202 31.42 -9.20 -39.20
N MET A 203 31.72 -10.40 -38.72
CA MET A 203 31.10 -10.97 -37.53
C MET A 203 32.00 -10.73 -36.33
N LEU A 204 31.48 -10.10 -35.28
CA LEU A 204 32.20 -10.02 -34.01
C LEU A 204 32.55 -11.45 -33.58
N CYS A 205 33.82 -11.73 -33.33
CA CYS A 205 34.27 -13.07 -32.99
C CYS A 205 35.09 -13.08 -31.70
N CYS A 206 35.62 -11.94 -31.26
CA CYS A 206 36.30 -11.81 -29.97
C CYS A 206 36.10 -10.40 -29.41
N ARG A 207 35.93 -10.30 -28.10
CA ARG A 207 35.85 -9.03 -27.37
C ARG A 207 36.69 -9.12 -26.11
N TRP A 208 37.49 -8.10 -25.85
CA TRP A 208 38.44 -8.09 -24.74
C TRP A 208 38.67 -6.67 -24.23
N ARG A 209 38.83 -6.49 -22.93
CA ARG A 209 39.09 -5.20 -22.29
C ARG A 209 40.03 -5.35 -21.09
N ILE A 210 40.89 -4.35 -20.90
CA ILE A 210 41.75 -4.22 -19.73
C ILE A 210 41.64 -2.83 -19.12
N GLY A 211 41.54 -2.77 -17.79
CA GLY A 211 41.68 -1.53 -17.01
C GLY A 211 43.13 -1.30 -16.59
N TYR A 212 43.55 -0.04 -16.54
CA TYR A 212 44.87 0.36 -16.07
C TYR A 212 44.77 1.03 -14.70
N ILE A 213 45.65 0.64 -13.78
CA ILE A 213 45.79 1.31 -12.48
C ILE A 213 46.71 2.51 -12.69
N ARG A 214 46.16 3.73 -12.57
CA ARG A 214 46.90 4.99 -12.74
C ARG A 214 47.40 5.60 -11.43
N GLU A 215 46.74 5.30 -10.31
CA GLU A 215 47.11 5.79 -8.98
C GLU A 215 46.64 4.80 -7.91
N ILE A 216 47.41 4.68 -6.83
CA ILE A 216 47.04 3.92 -5.63
C ILE A 216 47.01 4.89 -4.46
N ASN A 217 45.83 5.02 -3.84
CA ASN A 217 45.63 5.83 -2.64
C ASN A 217 45.68 4.92 -1.41
N ILE A 218 46.66 5.12 -0.55
CA ILE A 218 46.84 4.36 0.68
C ILE A 218 46.38 5.23 1.84
N LEU A 219 45.26 4.84 2.46
CA LEU A 219 44.80 5.42 3.71
C LEU A 219 45.21 4.51 4.86
N GLY A 220 46.19 4.95 5.66
CA GLY A 220 46.61 4.25 6.86
C GLY A 220 45.96 4.87 8.09
N HIS A 221 45.41 4.05 8.99
CA HIS A 221 44.92 4.49 10.28
C HIS A 221 45.91 4.09 11.37
N ALA A 222 46.36 5.02 12.20
CA ALA A 222 47.13 4.66 13.39
C ALA A 222 46.19 4.00 14.41
N ILE A 223 46.32 2.69 14.61
CA ILE A 223 45.66 1.99 15.72
C ILE A 223 46.44 2.33 17.01
N GLY A 224 46.19 3.52 17.55
CA GLY A 224 46.61 3.87 18.90
C GLY A 224 45.80 3.07 19.93
N GLN A 225 46.49 2.48 20.90
CA GLN A 225 46.00 1.67 22.04
C GLN A 225 44.47 1.50 22.12
N LYS A 226 43.99 0.27 21.87
CA LYS A 226 42.60 -0.16 22.14
C LYS A 226 42.16 0.38 23.50
N SER A 227 41.27 1.38 23.49
CA SER A 227 40.59 1.79 24.71
C SER A 227 39.77 0.60 25.22
N ASN A 228 39.84 0.33 26.52
CA ASN A 228 39.02 -0.71 27.13
C ASN A 228 37.53 -0.46 26.77
N PRO A 229 36.79 -1.51 26.38
CA PRO A 229 35.37 -1.38 26.07
C PRO A 229 34.62 -0.80 27.28
N VAL A 230 33.66 0.08 27.01
CA VAL A 230 32.81 0.64 28.05
C VAL A 230 31.87 -0.45 28.53
N LYS A 231 31.93 -0.77 29.82
CA LYS A 231 31.07 -1.79 30.41
C LYS A 231 29.62 -1.32 30.34
N PHE A 232 28.79 -2.03 29.58
CA PHE A 232 27.37 -1.70 29.42
C PHE A 232 26.50 -2.93 29.65
N ASP A 233 26.31 -3.23 30.93
CA ASP A 233 25.60 -4.38 31.47
C ASP A 233 24.23 -4.64 30.83
N TRP A 234 23.51 -3.60 30.38
CA TRP A 234 22.20 -3.76 29.76
C TRP A 234 22.28 -4.51 28.41
N LEU A 235 23.23 -4.10 27.55
CA LEU A 235 23.46 -4.77 26.28
C LEU A 235 24.14 -6.12 26.56
N GLU A 236 25.20 -6.17 27.36
CA GLU A 236 25.97 -7.41 27.62
C GLU A 236 25.14 -8.57 28.20
N LYS A 237 24.09 -8.29 29.00
CA LYS A 237 23.23 -9.32 29.63
C LYS A 237 22.11 -9.86 28.74
N THR A 238 21.77 -9.18 27.64
CA THR A 238 20.59 -9.51 26.81
C THR A 238 20.94 -10.25 25.51
N ILE A 239 22.22 -10.42 25.21
CA ILE A 239 22.69 -10.99 23.94
C ILE A 239 23.17 -12.42 24.12
N LYS A 240 22.88 -13.24 23.11
CA LYS A 240 23.38 -14.62 23.04
C LYS A 240 24.92 -14.64 22.98
N PRO A 241 25.59 -15.67 23.53
CA PRO A 241 27.05 -15.78 23.53
C PRO A 241 27.69 -15.66 22.14
N SER A 242 27.00 -16.12 21.09
CA SER A 242 27.42 -16.00 19.69
C SER A 242 27.55 -14.57 19.17
N MET A 243 27.04 -13.57 19.90
CA MET A 243 27.06 -12.16 19.51
C MET A 243 27.94 -11.28 20.42
N SER A 244 28.71 -11.90 21.34
CA SER A 244 29.57 -11.21 22.30
C SER A 244 30.61 -10.30 21.64
N ASP A 245 31.24 -10.75 20.54
CA ASP A 245 32.29 -9.97 19.86
C ASP A 245 31.74 -8.76 19.10
N ARG A 246 30.53 -8.86 18.55
CA ARG A 246 29.81 -7.72 17.96
C ARG A 246 29.43 -6.68 19.02
N ALA A 247 29.01 -7.13 20.19
CA ALA A 247 28.65 -6.25 21.30
C ALA A 247 29.86 -5.51 21.86
N LYS A 248 30.99 -6.20 22.06
CA LYS A 248 32.26 -5.58 22.48
C LYS A 248 32.72 -4.53 21.46
N SER A 249 32.54 -4.81 20.17
CA SER A 249 32.85 -3.85 19.10
C SER A 249 31.96 -2.60 19.19
N ALA A 250 30.66 -2.77 19.44
CA ALA A 250 29.71 -1.66 19.61
C ALA A 250 29.96 -0.80 20.87
N LEU A 251 30.57 -1.39 21.90
CA LEU A 251 30.90 -0.73 23.16
C LEU A 251 32.29 -0.08 23.19
N THR A 252 33.00 -0.09 22.05
CA THR A 252 34.31 0.56 21.93
C THR A 252 34.12 2.02 21.50
N ILE A 253 34.60 2.96 22.32
CA ILE A 253 34.51 4.40 22.02
C ILE A 253 35.37 4.72 20.79
N ASN A 254 34.74 5.23 19.73
CA ASN A 254 35.43 5.68 18.53
C ASN A 254 36.09 7.03 18.80
N ARG A 255 37.39 7.03 19.10
CA ARG A 255 38.21 8.26 19.11
C ARG A 255 38.75 8.44 17.70
N GLY A 256 38.30 9.49 17.02
CA GLY A 256 38.48 9.72 15.58
C GLY A 256 39.86 9.37 15.00
N ASN A 257 39.84 8.99 13.73
CA ASN A 257 40.97 8.55 12.92
C ASN A 257 42.13 9.55 12.90
N LEU A 258 43.22 9.25 13.61
CA LEU A 258 44.56 9.80 13.32
C LEU A 258 45.15 9.02 12.14
N GLY A 259 44.57 9.21 10.96
CA GLY A 259 45.02 8.58 9.72
C GLY A 259 46.09 9.39 8.99
N PHE A 260 46.85 8.74 8.12
CA PHE A 260 47.65 9.36 7.08
C PHE A 260 47.14 8.92 5.70
N THR A 261 47.17 9.84 4.74
CA THR A 261 46.93 9.56 3.32
C THR A 261 48.26 9.60 2.58
N SER A 262 48.57 8.55 1.83
CA SER A 262 49.69 8.51 0.90
C SER A 262 49.18 8.26 -0.51
N HIS A 263 49.69 9.04 -1.46
CA HIS A 263 49.35 8.97 -2.88
C HIS A 263 50.55 8.41 -3.64
N VAL A 264 50.35 7.30 -4.35
CA VAL A 264 51.39 6.65 -5.17
C VAL A 264 50.93 6.68 -6.62
N GLY A 265 51.67 7.37 -7.50
CA GLY A 265 51.38 7.42 -8.94
C GLY A 265 51.61 8.79 -9.60
N GLY A 266 51.60 9.89 -8.83
CA GLY A 266 51.98 11.22 -9.30
C GLY A 266 51.15 11.76 -10.48
N ARG A 267 49.95 11.22 -10.70
CA ARG A 267 49.06 11.60 -11.79
C ARG A 267 48.57 13.03 -11.59
N GLU A 268 48.62 13.83 -12.65
CA GLU A 268 47.81 15.04 -12.75
C GLU A 268 46.37 14.64 -13.05
N ILE A 269 45.42 15.13 -12.24
CA ILE A 269 44.00 14.81 -12.40
C ILE A 269 43.54 15.32 -13.77
N ASP A 270 42.88 14.46 -14.55
CA ASP A 270 42.32 14.86 -15.84
C ASP A 270 41.25 15.93 -15.60
N VAL A 271 41.55 17.20 -15.92
CA VAL A 271 40.86 18.40 -15.38
C VAL A 271 39.34 18.39 -15.53
N TRP A 272 38.83 17.78 -16.61
CA TRP A 272 37.39 17.70 -16.88
C TRP A 272 36.65 16.71 -15.96
N VAL A 273 37.34 15.68 -15.44
CA VAL A 273 36.74 14.64 -14.59
C VAL A 273 36.24 15.18 -13.24
N PRO A 274 37.06 15.89 -12.43
CA PRO A 274 36.59 16.46 -11.17
C PRO A 274 35.53 17.54 -11.39
N ALA A 275 35.66 18.37 -12.44
CA ALA A 275 34.66 19.40 -12.76
C ALA A 275 33.27 18.77 -13.04
N ASN A 276 33.24 17.68 -13.80
CA ASN A 276 31.98 16.95 -14.05
C ASN A 276 31.46 16.24 -12.79
N LYS A 277 32.34 15.66 -11.96
CA LYS A 277 31.94 15.02 -10.69
C LYS A 277 31.40 16.03 -9.68
N GLU A 278 32.00 17.21 -9.59
CA GLU A 278 31.52 18.30 -8.73
C GLU A 278 30.14 18.77 -9.19
N LEU A 279 29.96 19.01 -10.50
CA LEU A 279 28.65 19.36 -11.05
C LEU A 279 27.61 18.26 -10.79
N LEU A 280 27.96 16.98 -10.99
CA LEU A 280 27.09 15.85 -10.68
C LEU A 280 26.71 15.83 -9.20
N SER A 281 27.66 16.04 -8.29
CA SER A 281 27.39 16.08 -6.85
C SER A 281 26.48 17.24 -6.48
N ILE A 282 26.73 18.44 -7.02
CA ILE A 282 25.85 19.60 -6.85
C ILE A 282 24.46 19.30 -7.40
N PHE A 283 24.36 18.67 -8.57
CA PHE A 283 23.08 18.35 -9.20
C PHE A 283 22.32 17.26 -8.44
N GLU A 284 22.99 16.24 -7.92
CA GLU A 284 22.38 15.22 -7.05
C GLU A 284 21.85 15.83 -5.73
N GLN A 285 22.49 16.88 -5.23
CA GLN A 285 22.04 17.61 -4.04
C GLN A 285 20.89 18.58 -4.34
N LEU A 286 20.98 19.35 -5.43
CA LEU A 286 19.99 20.37 -5.81
C LEU A 286 18.77 19.78 -6.52
N HIS A 287 18.94 18.62 -7.14
CA HIS A 287 17.92 17.92 -7.91
C HIS A 287 18.00 16.40 -7.67
N PRO A 288 17.80 15.95 -6.41
CA PRO A 288 17.86 14.53 -6.07
C PRO A 288 16.82 13.74 -6.87
N LYS A 289 17.10 12.45 -7.12
CA LYS A 289 16.06 11.53 -7.61
C LYS A 289 14.88 11.61 -6.65
N LYS A 290 13.70 11.92 -7.18
CA LYS A 290 12.50 12.12 -6.38
C LYS A 290 12.18 10.84 -5.60
N SER A 291 12.39 10.88 -4.29
CA SER A 291 11.95 9.81 -3.39
C SER A 291 10.43 9.79 -3.32
N GLU A 292 9.85 8.63 -3.06
CA GLU A 292 8.43 8.53 -2.67
C GLU A 292 8.19 9.01 -1.22
N GLY A 293 9.29 9.28 -0.49
CA GLY A 293 9.24 9.93 0.80
C GLY A 293 8.74 11.36 0.69
N MET A 294 7.95 11.77 1.69
CA MET A 294 7.30 13.07 1.72
C MET A 294 7.44 13.69 3.09
N PHE A 295 7.59 15.02 3.13
CA PHE A 295 7.59 15.79 4.36
C PHE A 295 6.44 16.79 4.32
N PHE A 296 5.48 16.60 5.23
CA PHE A 296 4.30 17.45 5.34
C PHE A 296 4.46 18.37 6.55
N LEU A 297 4.47 19.67 6.31
CA LEU A 297 4.58 20.68 7.37
C LEU A 297 3.38 20.64 8.31
N ARG A 298 3.57 21.15 9.53
CA ARG A 298 2.49 21.30 10.50
C ARG A 298 1.39 22.21 9.93
N TRP A 299 0.13 21.90 10.23
CA TRP A 299 -1.05 22.67 9.84
C TRP A 299 -0.84 24.16 10.09
N GLY A 300 -0.49 24.55 11.32
CA GLY A 300 -0.36 25.96 11.71
C GLY A 300 0.78 26.73 11.01
N GLN A 301 1.65 26.03 10.26
CA GLN A 301 2.74 26.62 9.48
C GLN A 301 2.47 26.61 7.96
N SER A 302 1.39 25.93 7.53
CA SER A 302 1.09 25.68 6.12
C SER A 302 -0.38 25.99 5.76
N ASP A 303 -1.13 26.66 6.63
CA ASP A 303 -2.56 26.94 6.48
C ASP A 303 -3.42 25.71 6.09
N GLY A 304 -3.02 24.52 6.56
CA GLY A 304 -3.72 23.26 6.30
C GLY A 304 -3.26 22.48 5.06
N GLU A 305 -2.37 23.05 4.23
CA GLU A 305 -1.83 22.41 3.02
C GLU A 305 -1.15 21.06 3.31
N GLY A 306 -0.41 20.95 4.42
CA GLY A 306 0.28 19.70 4.79
C GLY A 306 -0.67 18.50 4.97
N ARG A 307 -1.89 18.70 5.48
CA ARG A 307 -2.88 17.63 5.59
C ARG A 307 -3.47 17.26 4.22
N LEU A 308 -3.74 18.26 3.38
CA LEU A 308 -4.25 18.02 2.03
C LEU A 308 -3.25 17.18 1.21
N GLN A 309 -1.98 17.59 1.21
CA GLN A 309 -0.90 16.87 0.53
C GLN A 309 -0.73 15.44 1.06
N PHE A 310 -0.93 15.20 2.36
CA PHE A 310 -0.92 13.85 2.91
C PHE A 310 -2.06 12.99 2.35
N VAL A 311 -3.28 13.52 2.27
CA VAL A 311 -4.42 12.80 1.67
C VAL A 311 -4.17 12.52 0.19
N GLU A 312 -3.65 13.49 -0.56
CA GLU A 312 -3.31 13.32 -1.98
C GLU A 312 -2.23 12.26 -2.19
N TRP A 313 -1.17 12.30 -1.38
CA TRP A 313 -0.11 11.29 -1.39
C TRP A 313 -0.67 9.91 -1.04
N PHE A 314 -1.46 9.79 0.03
CA PHE A 314 -2.01 8.51 0.46
C PHE A 314 -2.94 7.92 -0.61
N ARG A 315 -3.81 8.75 -1.20
CA ARG A 315 -4.65 8.35 -2.34
C ARG A 315 -3.81 7.90 -3.53
N LYS A 316 -2.76 8.64 -3.88
CA LYS A 316 -1.86 8.31 -4.98
C LYS A 316 -1.21 6.93 -4.74
N VAL A 317 -0.67 6.69 -3.55
CA VAL A 317 -0.07 5.40 -3.18
C VAL A 317 -1.08 4.27 -3.31
N LEU A 318 -2.26 4.36 -2.68
CA LEU A 318 -3.25 3.28 -2.77
C LEU A 318 -3.70 3.05 -4.21
N SER A 319 -3.92 4.11 -4.99
CA SER A 319 -4.34 4.01 -6.40
C SER A 319 -3.31 3.37 -7.33
N GLN A 320 -2.02 3.45 -6.99
CA GLN A 320 -0.92 2.83 -7.73
C GLN A 320 -0.90 1.30 -7.55
N TYR A 321 -1.43 0.81 -6.43
CA TYR A 321 -1.39 -0.59 -6.04
C TYR A 321 -2.79 -1.20 -5.93
N GLN A 322 -3.59 -1.07 -7.00
CA GLN A 322 -4.89 -1.73 -7.10
C GLN A 322 -4.73 -3.25 -7.05
N GLU A 323 -5.70 -3.93 -6.42
CA GLU A 323 -5.74 -5.39 -6.26
C GLU A 323 -4.59 -5.99 -5.42
N HIS A 324 -3.80 -5.16 -4.74
CA HIS A 324 -2.77 -5.59 -3.81
C HIS A 324 -3.36 -5.75 -2.40
N GLN A 325 -2.61 -6.43 -1.51
CA GLN A 325 -2.92 -6.41 -0.09
C GLN A 325 -2.12 -5.28 0.58
N ILE A 326 -2.82 -4.43 1.32
CA ILE A 326 -2.29 -3.25 1.99
C ILE A 326 -2.40 -3.48 3.50
N VAL A 327 -1.27 -3.45 4.19
CA VAL A 327 -1.19 -3.68 5.62
C VAL A 327 -0.74 -2.40 6.31
N ILE A 328 -1.53 -1.94 7.29
CA ILE A 328 -1.29 -0.70 8.02
C ILE A 328 -1.03 -1.05 9.48
N PHE A 329 0.14 -0.65 9.96
CA PHE A 329 0.53 -0.69 11.35
C PHE A 329 0.44 0.72 11.92
N ASP A 330 -0.47 0.96 12.87
CA ASP A 330 -0.55 2.23 13.58
C ASP A 330 -1.07 1.99 15.01
N PRO A 331 -0.22 2.14 16.05
CA PRO A 331 -0.60 1.89 17.45
C PRO A 331 -1.85 2.68 17.89
N TYR A 332 -2.06 3.85 17.29
CA TYR A 332 -3.10 4.79 17.68
C TYR A 332 -4.19 4.93 16.63
N PHE A 333 -4.30 3.99 15.67
CA PHE A 333 -5.31 4.04 14.61
C PHE A 333 -6.73 4.24 15.17
N GLU A 334 -7.49 5.18 14.62
CA GLU A 334 -8.84 5.50 15.09
C GLU A 334 -9.79 5.87 13.95
N ASN A 335 -10.98 6.35 14.28
CA ASN A 335 -12.04 6.73 13.33
C ASN A 335 -11.54 7.67 12.21
N ALA A 336 -10.64 8.62 12.48
CA ALA A 336 -10.06 9.50 11.46
C ALA A 336 -9.20 8.72 10.44
N GLY A 337 -8.40 7.76 10.91
CA GLY A 337 -7.62 6.87 10.04
C GLY A 337 -8.51 5.96 9.19
N LEU A 338 -9.59 5.43 9.78
CA LEU A 338 -10.59 4.65 9.05
C LEU A 338 -11.28 5.47 7.96
N GLY A 339 -11.65 6.72 8.27
CA GLY A 339 -12.22 7.64 7.30
C GLY A 339 -11.29 7.91 6.11
N LEU A 340 -9.97 8.05 6.36
CA LEU A 340 -8.98 8.21 5.30
C LEU A 340 -8.88 6.98 4.41
N VAL A 341 -8.85 5.77 4.99
CA VAL A 341 -8.86 4.51 4.24
C VAL A 341 -10.12 4.43 3.39
N LEU A 342 -11.30 4.71 3.95
CA LEU A 342 -12.57 4.71 3.22
C LEU A 342 -12.58 5.69 2.03
N LEU A 343 -12.01 6.89 2.20
CA LEU A 343 -11.94 7.91 1.16
C LEU A 343 -10.95 7.59 0.03
N CYS A 344 -9.93 6.79 0.33
CA CYS A 344 -8.79 6.56 -0.58
C CYS A 344 -8.66 5.11 -1.04
N ALA A 345 -9.51 4.20 -0.54
CA ALA A 345 -9.38 2.77 -0.80
C ALA A 345 -9.39 2.47 -2.30
N ALA A 346 -8.35 1.78 -2.74
CA ALA A 346 -8.27 1.15 -4.03
C ALA A 346 -9.25 -0.02 -4.16
N SER A 347 -9.92 -0.09 -5.31
CA SER A 347 -10.86 -1.16 -5.67
C SER A 347 -10.20 -2.54 -5.56
N ASN A 348 -11.00 -3.55 -5.18
CA ASN A 348 -10.61 -4.97 -5.13
C ASN A 348 -9.37 -5.32 -4.25
N SER A 349 -8.90 -4.38 -3.44
CA SER A 349 -7.72 -4.55 -2.58
C SER A 349 -8.11 -5.10 -1.20
N ASP A 350 -7.19 -5.80 -0.55
CA ASP A 350 -7.36 -6.35 0.81
C ASP A 350 -6.64 -5.47 1.83
N TYR A 351 -7.32 -5.08 2.90
CA TYR A 351 -6.82 -4.17 3.91
C TYR A 351 -6.74 -4.88 5.25
N ILE A 352 -5.54 -4.88 5.84
CA ILE A 352 -5.30 -5.40 7.19
C ILE A 352 -4.75 -4.25 8.04
N ILE A 353 -5.39 -3.98 9.17
CA ILE A 353 -4.98 -2.89 10.06
C ILE A 353 -4.65 -3.46 11.43
N PHE A 354 -3.46 -3.14 11.94
CA PHE A 354 -3.03 -3.45 13.30
C PHE A 354 -2.99 -2.17 14.15
N THR A 355 -3.64 -2.21 15.31
CA THR A 355 -3.68 -1.12 16.29
C THR A 355 -3.46 -1.63 17.71
N SER A 356 -3.02 -0.80 18.65
CA SER A 356 -2.90 -1.19 20.06
C SER A 356 -4.25 -1.11 20.79
N LEU A 357 -4.43 -1.95 21.82
CA LEU A 357 -5.52 -1.92 22.79
C LEU A 357 -5.13 -1.10 24.03
N PRO A 358 -6.09 -0.44 24.72
CA PRO A 358 -5.82 0.31 25.94
C PRO A 358 -5.48 -0.61 27.13
N LYS A 359 -4.78 -0.03 28.12
CA LYS A 359 -4.41 -0.66 29.39
C LYS A 359 -5.66 -1.06 30.17
N ILE A 360 -5.80 -2.34 30.51
CA ILE A 360 -6.79 -2.77 31.50
C ILE A 360 -6.28 -2.31 32.87
N PRO A 361 -7.01 -1.48 33.64
CA PRO A 361 -6.61 -1.11 34.98
C PRO A 361 -6.52 -2.36 35.85
N LYS A 362 -5.46 -2.51 36.64
CA LYS A 362 -5.44 -3.49 37.73
C LYS A 362 -6.46 -3.01 38.75
N PHE A 363 -7.63 -3.65 38.82
CA PHE A 363 -8.54 -3.45 39.93
C PHE A 363 -7.92 -4.09 41.17
N ASP A 364 -7.77 -3.31 42.25
CA ASP A 364 -7.57 -3.88 43.58
C ASP A 364 -8.77 -4.76 43.91
N GLU A 365 -8.51 -5.91 44.52
CA GLU A 365 -9.51 -6.89 44.95
C GLU A 365 -10.47 -6.27 45.97
N THR A 366 -11.51 -5.59 45.51
CA THR A 366 -12.82 -5.51 46.17
C THR A 366 -13.81 -4.86 45.21
N VAL A 367 -14.99 -5.48 45.12
CA VAL A 367 -16.26 -5.00 44.52
C VAL A 367 -16.59 -5.51 43.10
N VAL A 368 -17.41 -6.57 43.13
CA VAL A 368 -18.59 -6.93 42.31
C VAL A 368 -18.45 -7.04 40.79
N GLU A 369 -18.86 -8.21 40.29
CA GLU A 369 -19.11 -8.54 38.88
C GLU A 369 -19.77 -7.38 38.11
N VAL A 370 -19.04 -6.84 37.13
CA VAL A 370 -19.59 -5.95 36.11
C VAL A 370 -19.58 -6.74 34.81
N GLU A 371 -20.73 -6.79 34.15
CA GLU A 371 -20.96 -7.39 32.83
C GLU A 371 -19.85 -7.03 31.82
N SER A 372 -19.46 -8.01 31.02
CA SER A 372 -18.34 -8.01 30.06
C SER A 372 -18.40 -6.94 28.96
N ASP A 373 -19.53 -6.24 28.82
CA ASP A 373 -19.78 -5.26 27.75
C ASP A 373 -19.23 -3.84 28.03
N LYS A 374 -18.61 -3.60 29.20
CA LYS A 374 -18.02 -2.28 29.55
C LYS A 374 -16.47 -2.26 29.63
N LEU A 375 -15.78 -3.17 28.95
CA LEU A 375 -14.33 -3.37 29.09
C LEU A 375 -13.43 -2.34 28.37
N PHE A 376 -13.99 -1.48 27.52
CA PHE A 376 -13.23 -0.46 26.81
C PHE A 376 -13.93 0.88 26.98
N THR A 377 -13.19 1.93 27.32
CA THR A 377 -13.67 3.31 27.19
C THR A 377 -12.68 4.05 26.29
N GLY A 378 -13.17 4.91 25.39
CA GLY A 378 -12.33 5.76 24.52
C GLY A 378 -12.10 5.26 23.09
N ARG A 379 -10.86 5.38 22.59
CA ARG A 379 -10.47 5.31 21.16
C ARG A 379 -10.90 4.05 20.41
N VAL A 380 -10.70 2.87 21.00
CA VAL A 380 -10.99 1.59 20.31
C VAL A 380 -12.50 1.39 20.12
N ASN A 381 -13.33 1.82 21.09
CA ASN A 381 -14.78 1.79 20.92
C ASN A 381 -15.24 2.78 19.87
N ASN A 382 -14.64 3.97 19.81
CA ASN A 382 -14.96 4.92 18.75
C ASN A 382 -14.59 4.35 17.37
N LEU A 383 -13.50 3.59 17.27
CA LEU A 383 -13.12 2.90 16.04
C LEU A 383 -14.12 1.79 15.67
N VAL A 384 -14.48 0.91 16.62
CA VAL A 384 -15.45 -0.18 16.39
C VAL A 384 -16.83 0.37 16.05
N ALA A 385 -17.34 1.32 16.84
CA ALA A 385 -18.60 2.01 16.57
C ALA A 385 -18.57 2.75 15.22
N CYS A 386 -17.43 3.33 14.81
CA CYS A 386 -17.28 3.90 13.48
C CYS A 386 -17.32 2.84 12.38
N CYS A 387 -16.74 1.65 12.61
CA CYS A 387 -16.84 0.53 11.68
C CYS A 387 -18.29 0.03 11.54
N GLU A 388 -18.99 -0.13 12.66
CA GLU A 388 -20.40 -0.52 12.69
C GLU A 388 -21.29 0.52 11.98
N ASN A 389 -21.07 1.81 12.27
CA ASN A 389 -21.81 2.91 11.63
C ASN A 389 -21.56 3.03 10.12
N ASN A 390 -20.41 2.57 9.63
CA ASN A 390 -20.02 2.63 8.21
C ASN A 390 -20.01 1.25 7.53
N ILE A 391 -20.64 0.23 8.12
CA ILE A 391 -20.61 -1.16 7.66
C ILE A 391 -20.99 -1.31 6.18
N ASN A 392 -21.94 -0.50 5.68
CA ASN A 392 -22.40 -0.54 4.28
C ASN A 392 -21.35 -0.08 3.26
N LEU A 393 -20.44 0.81 3.67
CA LEU A 393 -19.30 1.23 2.83
C LEU A 393 -18.16 0.23 2.98
N LEU A 394 -17.95 -0.26 4.21
CA LEU A 394 -16.89 -1.20 4.54
C LEU A 394 -17.12 -2.60 3.97
N SER A 395 -18.38 -3.03 3.77
CA SER A 395 -18.72 -4.32 3.16
C SER A 395 -18.31 -4.41 1.68
N LYS A 396 -18.07 -3.27 1.03
CA LYS A 396 -17.51 -3.20 -0.34
C LYS A 396 -15.99 -3.34 -0.36
N LEU A 397 -15.34 -3.25 0.80
CA LEU A 397 -13.90 -3.42 0.99
C LEU A 397 -13.65 -4.76 1.68
N LYS A 398 -12.50 -5.39 1.40
CA LYS A 398 -12.03 -6.50 2.22
C LYS A 398 -11.19 -5.89 3.34
N LEU A 399 -11.80 -5.56 4.47
CA LEU A 399 -11.13 -4.94 5.61
C LEU A 399 -11.17 -5.85 6.84
N ARG A 400 -10.00 -6.01 7.47
CA ARG A 400 -9.82 -6.65 8.78
C ARG A 400 -9.03 -5.73 9.71
N ILE A 401 -9.51 -5.56 10.94
CA ILE A 401 -8.84 -4.77 11.98
C ILE A 401 -8.51 -5.65 13.18
N TYR A 402 -7.25 -5.66 13.57
CA TYR A 402 -6.72 -6.40 14.72
C TYR A 402 -6.21 -5.45 15.81
N GLY A 403 -6.65 -5.70 17.03
CA GLY A 403 -6.18 -5.04 18.25
C GLY A 403 -5.09 -5.87 18.93
N MET A 404 -3.93 -5.26 19.20
CA MET A 404 -2.79 -5.89 19.85
C MET A 404 -2.65 -5.39 21.29
N LYS A 405 -2.22 -6.26 22.22
CA LYS A 405 -1.91 -5.84 23.59
C LYS A 405 -0.91 -4.69 23.62
N GLU A 406 -1.09 -3.76 24.57
CA GLU A 406 -0.21 -2.60 24.74
C GLU A 406 1.27 -3.00 24.78
N GLY A 407 2.12 -2.22 24.11
CA GLY A 407 3.56 -2.42 24.07
C GLY A 407 4.06 -3.39 22.98
N ARG A 408 3.18 -4.11 22.28
CA ARG A 408 3.59 -4.97 21.14
C ARG A 408 3.68 -4.24 19.81
N LEU A 409 3.01 -3.09 19.69
CA LEU A 409 3.02 -2.25 18.49
C LEU A 409 3.41 -0.83 18.88
N HIS A 410 4.46 -0.31 18.25
CA HIS A 410 5.02 1.01 18.53
C HIS A 410 5.25 1.83 17.25
N ASP A 411 5.80 1.18 16.22
CA ASP A 411 6.16 1.82 14.97
C ASP A 411 4.98 1.88 14.00
N ARG A 412 5.04 2.79 13.03
CA ARG A 412 3.96 2.99 12.05
C ARG A 412 4.48 2.76 10.66
N TYR A 413 3.90 1.80 9.96
CA TYR A 413 4.27 1.53 8.60
C TYR A 413 3.11 1.03 7.77
N ILE A 414 3.20 1.30 6.48
CA ILE A 414 2.32 0.77 5.45
C ILE A 414 3.17 -0.23 4.66
N LEU A 415 2.69 -1.46 4.52
CA LEU A 415 3.32 -2.50 3.71
C LEU A 415 2.37 -2.87 2.58
N ILE A 416 2.90 -2.98 1.36
CA ILE A 416 2.13 -3.34 0.16
C ILE A 416 2.65 -4.67 -0.38
N MET A 417 1.77 -5.65 -0.39
CA MET A 417 2.03 -7.03 -0.79
C MET A 417 1.57 -7.30 -2.22
N GLY A 418 2.46 -7.85 -3.03
CA GLY A 418 2.19 -8.28 -4.40
C GLY A 418 1.30 -9.51 -4.47
N ARG A 419 0.72 -9.77 -5.64
CA ARG A 419 -0.10 -10.98 -5.88
C ARG A 419 0.68 -12.30 -5.71
N ASN A 420 2.01 -12.23 -5.80
CA ASN A 420 2.93 -13.35 -5.58
C ASN A 420 3.25 -13.59 -4.10
N GLY A 421 2.65 -12.84 -3.17
CA GLY A 421 2.90 -12.96 -1.74
C GLY A 421 4.19 -12.27 -1.27
N LEU A 422 4.92 -11.58 -2.14
CA LEU A 422 6.15 -10.86 -1.78
C LEU A 422 5.87 -9.36 -1.54
N PRO A 423 6.60 -8.71 -0.63
CA PRO A 423 6.45 -7.27 -0.40
C PRO A 423 6.98 -6.49 -1.61
N VAL A 424 6.19 -5.56 -2.13
CA VAL A 424 6.52 -4.73 -3.30
C VAL A 424 7.10 -3.39 -2.87
N THR A 425 6.48 -2.75 -1.87
CA THR A 425 6.97 -1.50 -1.29
C THR A 425 6.46 -1.36 0.15
N GLY A 426 7.04 -0.44 0.89
CA GLY A 426 6.62 -0.11 2.23
C GLY A 426 7.06 1.29 2.63
N PHE A 427 6.37 1.87 3.61
CA PHE A 427 6.60 3.23 4.08
C PHE A 427 6.59 3.26 5.59
N ASN A 428 7.56 3.93 6.21
CA ASN A 428 7.56 4.27 7.62
C ASN A 428 7.00 5.69 7.81
N LEU A 429 6.20 5.89 8.85
CA LEU A 429 5.55 7.16 9.15
C LEU A 429 5.98 7.66 10.54
N SER A 430 6.39 8.93 10.62
CA SER A 430 6.80 9.52 11.89
C SER A 430 5.64 9.72 12.88
N ASN A 431 4.41 9.88 12.38
CA ASN A 431 3.20 10.11 13.17
C ASN A 431 2.04 9.22 12.71
N SER A 432 1.11 8.97 13.62
CA SER A 432 -0.14 8.25 13.33
C SER A 432 -1.07 9.08 12.45
N PHE A 433 -1.96 8.40 11.71
CA PHE A 433 -2.76 9.01 10.64
C PHE A 433 -3.64 10.14 11.16
N GLN A 434 -4.28 9.96 12.32
CA GLN A 434 -5.18 10.94 12.93
C GLN A 434 -4.50 12.23 13.38
N LYS A 435 -3.20 12.17 13.70
CA LYS A 435 -2.38 13.35 14.09
C LYS A 435 -1.47 13.83 12.96
N ALA A 436 -1.64 13.30 11.74
CA ALA A 436 -0.85 13.67 10.57
C ALA A 436 -0.84 15.20 10.40
N ALA A 437 0.35 15.79 10.42
CA ALA A 437 0.60 17.22 10.29
C ALA A 437 -0.17 18.11 11.30
N GLU A 438 -0.73 17.59 12.40
CA GLU A 438 -1.53 18.37 13.34
C GLU A 438 -0.66 19.22 14.28
N ASN A 439 0.08 18.53 15.14
CA ASN A 439 0.92 19.12 16.17
C ASN A 439 2.40 19.10 15.80
N HIS A 440 2.78 18.17 14.91
CA HIS A 440 4.14 17.97 14.43
C HIS A 440 4.12 17.69 12.93
N PRO A 441 5.19 18.03 12.19
CA PRO A 441 5.36 17.62 10.80
C PRO A 441 5.28 16.09 10.66
N LEU A 442 4.78 15.62 9.52
CA LEU A 442 4.76 14.21 9.18
C LEU A 442 5.87 13.93 8.16
N LEU A 443 6.82 13.07 8.51
CA LEU A 443 7.79 12.51 7.60
C LEU A 443 7.37 11.10 7.23
N ILE A 444 7.34 10.83 5.93
CA ILE A 444 7.17 9.50 5.37
C ILE A 444 8.45 9.12 4.64
N THR A 445 8.98 7.94 4.94
CA THR A 445 10.18 7.41 4.28
C THR A 445 9.90 6.03 3.72
N PRO A 446 10.29 5.74 2.46
CA PRO A 446 10.20 4.40 1.93
C PRO A 446 11.10 3.45 2.73
N ILE A 447 10.63 2.21 2.92
CA ILE A 447 11.39 1.13 3.54
C ILE A 447 12.27 0.51 2.44
N PRO A 448 13.61 0.43 2.63
CA PRO A 448 14.52 -0.18 1.67
C PRO A 448 14.16 -1.62 1.33
N SER A 449 14.37 -2.01 0.06
CA SER A 449 13.96 -3.33 -0.45
C SER A 449 14.63 -4.51 0.25
N ASP A 450 15.85 -4.33 0.76
CA ASP A 450 16.58 -5.34 1.54
C ASP A 450 15.99 -5.56 2.94
N VAL A 451 15.16 -4.64 3.43
CA VAL A 451 14.49 -4.71 4.75
C VAL A 451 13.03 -5.13 4.61
N LEU A 452 12.39 -4.92 3.44
CA LEU A 452 10.97 -5.19 3.23
C LEU A 452 10.56 -6.62 3.59
N LEU A 453 11.39 -7.61 3.28
CA LEU A 453 11.09 -9.00 3.58
C LEU A 453 11.07 -9.28 5.09
N GLN A 454 11.94 -8.65 5.88
CA GLN A 454 11.93 -8.81 7.34
C GLN A 454 10.67 -8.19 7.97
N VAL A 455 10.16 -7.09 7.38
CA VAL A 455 8.90 -6.47 7.80
C VAL A 455 7.70 -7.36 7.44
N GLU A 456 7.77 -8.02 6.29
CA GLU A 456 6.78 -9.02 5.87
C GLU A 456 6.80 -10.25 6.78
N GLU A 457 7.98 -10.81 7.09
CA GLU A 457 8.12 -11.95 8.01
C GLU A 457 7.52 -11.63 9.39
N TYR A 458 7.73 -10.41 9.88
CA TYR A 458 7.08 -9.92 11.10
C TYR A 458 5.55 -9.92 10.96
N MET A 459 5.00 -9.37 9.87
CA MET A 459 3.56 -9.42 9.60
C MET A 459 3.04 -10.87 9.54
N SER A 460 3.71 -11.75 8.81
CA SER A 460 3.34 -13.15 8.66
C SER A 460 3.34 -13.90 9.99
N SER A 461 4.30 -13.60 10.88
CA SER A 461 4.32 -14.14 12.25
C SER A 461 3.08 -13.75 13.07
N LEU A 462 2.60 -12.50 12.92
CA LEU A 462 1.39 -12.02 13.58
C LEU A 462 0.13 -12.71 13.03
N LEU A 463 0.07 -12.90 11.71
CA LEU A 463 -1.06 -13.59 11.07
C LEU A 463 -1.09 -15.08 11.42
N GLN A 464 0.06 -15.73 11.56
CA GLN A 464 0.16 -17.11 12.05
C GLN A 464 -0.31 -17.23 13.50
N GLU A 465 0.08 -16.30 14.39
CA GLU A 465 -0.39 -16.24 15.78
C GLU A 465 -1.94 -16.11 15.85
N ILE A 466 -2.55 -15.40 14.91
CA ILE A 466 -4.02 -15.32 14.80
C ILE A 466 -4.63 -16.66 14.34
N GLY A 467 -3.96 -17.37 13.43
CA GLY A 467 -4.45 -18.62 12.84
C GLY A 467 -4.44 -19.82 13.78
N THR A 468 -3.43 -19.95 14.63
CA THR A 468 -3.29 -21.05 15.60
C THR A 468 -4.22 -20.92 16.82
N ASN A 469 -4.60 -19.70 17.18
CA ASN A 469 -5.44 -19.41 18.36
C ASN A 469 -6.96 -19.60 18.14
N LYS A 470 -7.40 -20.13 16.99
CA LYS A 470 -8.81 -20.46 16.76
C LYS A 470 -9.29 -21.76 17.44
N ASN A 471 -8.38 -22.54 18.04
CA ASN A 471 -8.67 -23.87 18.58
C ASN A 471 -8.66 -23.98 20.12
N ASP A 472 -8.28 -22.92 20.86
CA ASP A 472 -8.27 -22.91 22.33
C ASP A 472 -9.15 -21.77 22.86
N ASP A 473 -10.44 -22.08 23.08
CA ASP A 473 -11.41 -21.23 23.79
C ASP A 473 -11.08 -21.19 25.29
N ILE A 474 -10.04 -20.45 25.67
CA ILE A 474 -9.87 -19.97 27.06
C ILE A 474 -9.75 -18.45 27.01
N GLU A 475 -10.85 -17.79 27.35
CA GLU A 475 -10.95 -16.34 27.57
C GLU A 475 -9.86 -15.88 28.55
N GLY A 476 -8.81 -15.22 28.02
CA GLY A 476 -7.81 -14.53 28.83
C GLY A 476 -6.38 -14.47 28.29
N SER A 477 -5.99 -15.25 27.27
CA SER A 477 -4.57 -15.38 26.88
C SER A 477 -4.19 -14.91 25.47
N THR A 478 -5.12 -14.46 24.63
CA THR A 478 -4.79 -14.06 23.25
C THR A 478 -4.21 -12.65 23.19
N ALA A 479 -2.97 -12.51 22.73
CA ALA A 479 -2.27 -11.22 22.66
C ALA A 479 -2.69 -10.35 21.46
N ILE A 480 -3.46 -10.90 20.52
CA ILE A 480 -4.02 -10.24 19.35
C ILE A 480 -5.52 -10.61 19.26
N ARG A 481 -6.39 -9.60 19.15
CA ARG A 481 -7.86 -9.73 19.11
C ARG A 481 -8.40 -9.17 17.80
N LEU A 482 -9.28 -9.89 17.11
CA LEU A 482 -10.03 -9.33 15.98
C LEU A 482 -11.02 -8.29 16.50
N LEU A 483 -10.92 -7.06 15.99
CA LEU A 483 -11.81 -5.95 16.33
C LEU A 483 -12.95 -5.80 15.32
N PHE A 484 -12.68 -6.06 14.05
CA PHE A 484 -13.66 -5.91 12.98
C PHE A 484 -13.31 -6.73 11.74
N ASP A 485 -14.32 -7.34 11.11
CA ASP A 485 -14.23 -7.99 9.80
C ASP A 485 -15.42 -7.57 8.92
N SER A 486 -15.12 -6.92 7.80
CA SER A 486 -16.10 -6.52 6.79
C SER A 486 -16.96 -7.66 6.21
N LYS A 487 -16.51 -8.92 6.30
CA LYS A 487 -17.20 -10.08 5.68
C LYS A 487 -18.16 -10.80 6.61
N SER A 488 -18.13 -10.55 7.92
CA SER A 488 -18.93 -11.30 8.90
C SER A 488 -20.39 -10.82 9.01
N LEU A 489 -20.74 -9.69 8.43
CA LEU A 489 -22.07 -9.06 8.55
C LEU A 489 -22.75 -8.96 7.18
N VAL A 490 -23.45 -10.01 6.77
CA VAL A 490 -24.38 -9.95 5.64
C VAL A 490 -25.72 -9.44 6.15
N MET A 491 -25.97 -8.13 6.02
CA MET A 491 -27.33 -7.59 6.22
C MET A 491 -28.02 -7.44 4.86
N SER A 492 -29.22 -8.02 4.74
CA SER A 492 -30.12 -7.74 3.62
C SER A 492 -30.65 -6.31 3.74
N PRO A 493 -30.62 -5.49 2.68
CA PRO A 493 -31.12 -4.12 2.75
C PRO A 493 -32.64 -4.12 2.93
N LYS A 494 -33.15 -3.53 4.01
CA LYS A 494 -34.58 -3.20 4.18
C LYS A 494 -34.91 -1.98 3.29
N ARG A 495 -35.93 -2.11 2.43
CA ARG A 495 -36.47 -1.03 1.60
C ARG A 495 -37.39 -0.13 2.45
N TYR A 496 -37.41 1.17 2.18
CA TYR A 496 -38.35 2.12 2.77
C TYR A 496 -39.79 1.87 2.29
N GLU A 497 -40.74 1.80 3.24
CA GLU A 497 -42.16 1.56 2.98
C GLU A 497 -42.99 2.77 3.46
N PRO A 498 -43.53 3.61 2.56
CA PRO A 498 -44.19 4.88 2.90
C PRO A 498 -45.41 4.76 3.83
N LEU A 499 -46.10 3.62 3.80
CA LEU A 499 -47.32 3.37 4.58
C LEU A 499 -47.06 2.62 5.90
N ARG A 500 -45.80 2.45 6.31
CA ARG A 500 -45.44 1.71 7.52
C ARG A 500 -46.09 2.27 8.78
N PHE A 501 -46.41 3.56 8.81
CA PHE A 501 -47.13 4.17 9.94
C PHE A 501 -48.54 3.58 10.17
N LEU A 502 -49.15 2.94 9.16
CA LEU A 502 -50.42 2.22 9.30
C LEU A 502 -50.29 1.00 10.21
N GLU A 503 -49.08 0.44 10.39
CA GLU A 503 -48.81 -0.68 11.30
C GLU A 503 -48.85 -0.24 12.78
N LYS A 504 -48.79 1.07 13.07
CA LYS A 504 -48.87 1.57 14.45
C LYS A 504 -50.22 1.17 15.06
N LYS A 505 -50.19 0.71 16.31
CA LYS A 505 -51.36 0.19 17.03
C LYS A 505 -52.54 1.18 17.07
N ASP A 506 -52.24 2.48 17.19
CA ASP A 506 -53.25 3.53 17.31
C ASP A 506 -53.58 4.22 15.97
N ALA A 507 -53.03 3.72 14.85
CA ALA A 507 -53.19 4.34 13.53
C ALA A 507 -54.65 4.49 13.12
N GLY A 508 -55.45 3.42 13.24
CA GLY A 508 -56.88 3.45 12.87
C GLY A 508 -57.70 4.41 13.72
N SER A 509 -57.39 4.52 15.01
CA SER A 509 -58.06 5.44 15.93
C SER A 509 -57.73 6.90 15.62
N ALA A 510 -56.48 7.21 15.29
CA ALA A 510 -56.09 8.56 14.87
C ALA A 510 -56.72 8.94 13.51
N LEU A 511 -56.72 8.03 12.53
CA LEU A 511 -57.30 8.28 11.20
C LEU A 511 -58.83 8.37 11.25
N SER A 512 -59.49 7.62 12.15
CA SER A 512 -60.93 7.73 12.42
C SER A 512 -61.32 9.15 12.85
N LEU A 513 -60.52 9.76 13.74
CA LEU A 513 -60.70 11.14 14.19
C LEU A 513 -60.36 12.15 13.08
N TRP A 514 -59.37 11.89 12.23
CA TRP A 514 -58.98 12.84 11.18
C TRP A 514 -59.99 12.91 10.02
N PHE A 515 -60.48 11.74 9.56
CA PHE A 515 -61.39 11.63 8.42
C PHE A 515 -62.87 11.58 8.80
N ASN A 516 -63.20 11.63 10.11
CA ASN A 516 -64.55 11.44 10.62
C ASN A 516 -65.18 10.10 10.16
N GLN A 517 -64.46 9.00 10.36
CA GLN A 517 -64.87 7.65 9.95
C GLN A 517 -64.66 6.65 11.08
N ILE A 518 -65.70 6.45 11.91
CA ILE A 518 -65.69 5.54 13.07
C ILE A 518 -65.25 4.11 12.71
N ILE A 519 -65.50 3.69 11.47
CA ILE A 519 -65.20 2.34 10.95
C ILE A 519 -63.67 2.07 10.92
N LEU A 520 -62.83 3.11 10.94
CA LEU A 520 -61.38 2.96 10.97
C LEU A 520 -60.81 2.66 12.36
N ARG A 521 -61.61 2.85 13.42
CA ARG A 521 -61.16 2.73 14.82
C ARG A 521 -60.65 1.33 15.12
N ASP A 522 -59.57 1.23 15.90
CA ASP A 522 -58.93 -0.02 16.33
C ASP A 522 -58.40 -0.93 15.19
N LEU A 523 -58.25 -0.41 13.98
CA LEU A 523 -57.59 -1.09 12.86
C LEU A 523 -56.10 -0.70 12.75
N SER A 524 -55.26 -1.64 12.35
CA SER A 524 -53.83 -1.43 12.05
C SER A 524 -53.34 -2.36 10.92
N GLY A 525 -52.23 -2.00 10.29
CA GLY A 525 -51.57 -2.75 9.23
C GLY A 525 -52.44 -2.92 7.98
N ASP A 526 -52.40 -4.11 7.38
CA ASP A 526 -53.09 -4.41 6.12
C ASP A 526 -54.60 -4.19 6.20
N LYS A 527 -55.24 -4.53 7.33
CA LYS A 527 -56.69 -4.34 7.53
C LYS A 527 -57.10 -2.86 7.47
N LEU A 528 -56.26 -1.98 8.01
CA LEU A 528 -56.47 -0.53 7.95
C LEU A 528 -56.27 -0.04 6.51
N LYS A 529 -55.24 -0.54 5.81
CA LYS A 529 -54.94 -0.19 4.42
C LYS A 529 -56.09 -0.58 3.48
N GLU A 530 -56.62 -1.79 3.59
CA GLU A 530 -57.77 -2.26 2.80
C GLU A 530 -59.01 -1.39 3.02
N GLN A 531 -59.30 -1.02 4.27
CA GLN A 531 -60.46 -0.20 4.61
C GLN A 531 -60.32 1.24 4.10
N LEU A 532 -59.11 1.82 4.13
CA LEU A 532 -58.83 3.14 3.56
C LEU A 532 -59.01 3.16 2.03
N VAL A 533 -58.65 2.08 1.34
CA VAL A 533 -58.91 1.92 -0.11
C VAL A 533 -60.41 1.81 -0.37
N ALA A 534 -61.14 1.02 0.41
CA ALA A 534 -62.59 0.84 0.27
C ALA A 534 -63.37 2.15 0.47
N LEU A 535 -62.93 3.01 1.39
CA LEU A 535 -63.51 4.34 1.62
C LEU A 535 -63.05 5.39 0.60
N GLY A 536 -62.18 5.02 -0.35
CA GLY A 536 -61.63 5.93 -1.34
C GLY A 536 -60.67 6.98 -0.77
N LEU A 537 -60.12 6.75 0.43
CA LEU A 537 -59.20 7.67 1.12
C LEU A 537 -57.72 7.42 0.79
N LEU A 538 -57.40 6.23 0.25
CA LEU A 538 -56.08 5.85 -0.25
C LEU A 538 -56.16 5.49 -1.74
N LYS A 539 -55.27 6.06 -2.57
CA LYS A 539 -55.17 5.81 -4.01
C LYS A 539 -53.79 5.25 -4.36
N GLY A 540 -53.73 3.97 -4.75
CA GLY A 540 -52.46 3.27 -5.02
C GLY A 540 -51.67 2.96 -3.75
N ASP A 541 -50.36 2.75 -3.88
CA ASP A 541 -49.52 2.21 -2.80
C ASP A 541 -48.97 3.27 -1.81
N SER A 542 -49.25 4.56 -1.99
CA SER A 542 -48.66 5.63 -1.16
C SER A 542 -49.39 6.98 -1.16
N HIS A 543 -50.56 7.10 -1.81
CA HIS A 543 -51.22 8.39 -2.00
C HIS A 543 -52.47 8.53 -1.13
N ILE A 544 -52.41 9.34 -0.08
CA ILE A 544 -53.56 9.59 0.80
C ILE A 544 -54.26 10.89 0.36
N LEU A 545 -55.58 10.83 0.17
CA LEU A 545 -56.37 11.96 -0.31
C LEU A 545 -56.72 12.88 0.87
N GLY A 546 -55.98 13.99 0.98
CA GLY A 546 -56.06 14.93 2.10
C GLY A 546 -57.29 15.86 2.11
N GLU A 547 -58.06 15.93 1.03
CA GLU A 547 -59.23 16.82 0.91
C GLU A 547 -60.41 16.39 1.82
N ALA A 548 -60.40 15.16 2.36
CA ALA A 548 -61.46 14.62 3.20
C ALA A 548 -61.26 14.84 4.71
N GLY A 549 -60.07 15.25 5.15
CA GLY A 549 -59.74 15.41 6.58
C GLY A 549 -60.02 16.81 7.10
N SER A 550 -60.49 16.92 8.35
CA SER A 550 -60.74 18.21 9.02
C SER A 550 -59.99 18.29 10.33
N ILE A 551 -59.00 19.19 10.41
CA ILE A 551 -58.30 19.44 11.68
C ILE A 551 -59.27 19.91 12.76
N ARG A 552 -60.32 20.65 12.40
CA ARG A 552 -61.31 21.12 13.37
C ARG A 552 -62.05 19.96 14.02
N TYR A 553 -62.45 18.96 13.24
CA TYR A 553 -63.10 17.77 13.77
C TYR A 553 -62.14 16.90 14.60
N TYR A 554 -60.87 16.81 14.17
CA TYR A 554 -59.81 16.16 14.95
C TYR A 554 -59.64 16.82 16.33
N LEU A 555 -59.59 18.16 16.39
CA LEU A 555 -59.44 18.92 17.63
C LEU A 555 -60.67 18.84 18.54
N ASP A 556 -61.88 18.91 17.96
CA ASP A 556 -63.14 18.85 18.71
C ASP A 556 -63.35 17.47 19.39
N ASN A 557 -62.76 16.40 18.85
CA ASN A 557 -62.94 15.02 19.30
C ASN A 557 -61.66 14.39 19.88
N LEU A 558 -60.61 15.18 20.05
CA LEU A 558 -59.37 14.73 20.65
C LEU A 558 -59.59 14.40 22.13
N ALA A 559 -59.09 13.25 22.59
CA ALA A 559 -59.03 12.97 24.02
C ALA A 559 -58.05 13.96 24.68
N VAL A 560 -58.46 14.56 25.81
CA VAL A 560 -57.71 15.66 26.46
C VAL A 560 -56.46 15.16 27.21
N ASP A 561 -56.15 13.85 27.17
CA ASP A 561 -54.96 13.30 27.81
C ASP A 561 -53.72 13.36 26.89
N LEU A 562 -52.58 13.78 27.46
CA LEU A 562 -51.33 13.96 26.74
C LEU A 562 -50.82 12.66 26.08
N SER A 563 -51.08 11.50 26.69
CA SER A 563 -50.71 10.20 26.13
C SER A 563 -51.47 9.86 24.86
N GLY A 564 -52.81 10.04 24.87
CA GLY A 564 -53.65 9.85 23.68
C GLY A 564 -53.32 10.86 22.57
N PHE A 565 -52.93 12.07 22.94
CA PHE A 565 -52.45 13.07 21.98
C PHE A 565 -51.15 12.65 21.29
N ILE A 566 -50.12 12.22 22.04
CA ILE A 566 -48.81 11.83 21.49
C ILE A 566 -48.96 10.71 20.45
N SER A 567 -49.67 9.62 20.80
CA SER A 567 -49.80 8.48 19.90
C SER A 567 -50.64 8.80 18.67
N SER A 568 -51.63 9.67 18.82
CA SER A 568 -52.43 10.18 17.70
C SER A 568 -51.61 11.10 16.79
N TRP A 569 -50.89 12.07 17.36
CA TRP A 569 -50.10 13.06 16.64
C TRP A 569 -48.95 12.42 15.85
N ASP A 570 -48.32 11.37 16.39
CA ASP A 570 -47.30 10.59 15.68
C ASP A 570 -47.84 9.95 14.38
N VAL A 571 -49.12 9.62 14.33
CA VAL A 571 -49.78 9.09 13.11
C VAL A 571 -50.17 10.24 12.18
N ILE A 572 -50.70 11.34 12.73
CA ILE A 572 -51.10 12.50 11.95
C ILE A 572 -49.90 13.20 11.30
N GLY A 573 -48.74 13.26 11.95
CA GLY A 573 -47.51 13.79 11.36
C GLY A 573 -47.08 13.03 10.11
N ASP A 574 -47.08 11.70 10.18
CA ASP A 574 -46.81 10.84 9.03
C ASP A 574 -47.90 11.00 7.95
N LEU A 575 -49.18 11.13 8.33
CA LEU A 575 -50.28 11.39 7.40
C LEU A 575 -50.09 12.72 6.65
N LEU A 576 -49.71 13.78 7.35
CA LEU A 576 -49.50 15.12 6.78
C LEU A 576 -48.38 15.12 5.74
N ALA A 577 -47.27 14.42 6.04
CA ALA A 577 -46.16 14.23 5.09
C ALA A 577 -46.61 13.60 3.77
N HIS A 578 -47.60 12.69 3.82
CA HIS A 578 -48.11 11.96 2.65
C HIS A 578 -49.42 12.51 2.09
N SER A 579 -49.87 13.70 2.53
CA SER A 579 -51.07 14.39 2.06
C SER A 579 -50.73 15.71 1.36
N HIS A 580 -51.60 16.28 0.53
CA HIS A 580 -51.40 17.59 -0.15
C HIS A 580 -51.94 18.80 0.64
N ASN A 581 -52.28 18.64 1.92
CA ASN A 581 -53.00 19.68 2.66
C ASN A 581 -52.03 20.64 3.37
N ASP A 582 -51.61 21.71 2.69
CA ASP A 582 -50.57 22.64 3.18
C ASP A 582 -51.09 23.78 4.08
N GLU A 583 -52.40 23.88 4.34
CA GLU A 583 -52.97 24.97 5.16
C GLU A 583 -53.74 24.46 6.37
N ILE A 584 -52.99 24.00 7.38
CA ILE A 584 -53.54 23.86 8.74
C ILE A 584 -53.68 25.25 9.38
N ASN A 585 -54.91 25.66 9.68
CA ASN A 585 -55.22 26.87 10.44
C ASN A 585 -55.64 26.55 11.89
N ILE A 586 -54.83 26.99 12.85
CA ILE A 586 -55.05 26.79 14.29
C ILE A 586 -54.98 28.11 15.09
N GLN A 587 -55.23 29.25 14.42
CA GLN A 587 -54.96 30.60 14.95
C GLN A 587 -55.61 30.91 16.31
N ASN A 588 -56.62 30.16 16.76
CA ASN A 588 -57.31 30.35 18.04
C ASN A 588 -57.32 29.12 18.96
N GLU A 589 -56.59 28.04 18.61
CA GLU A 589 -56.63 26.75 19.31
C GLU A 589 -55.55 26.65 20.40
N HIS A 590 -55.72 27.43 21.47
CA HIS A 590 -54.72 27.60 22.53
C HIS A 590 -54.34 26.28 23.22
N ASN A 591 -55.31 25.41 23.49
CA ASN A 591 -55.07 24.10 24.10
C ASN A 591 -54.24 23.18 23.19
N PHE A 592 -54.47 23.25 21.88
CA PHE A 592 -53.72 22.45 20.91
C PHE A 592 -52.27 22.93 20.77
N ILE A 593 -52.05 24.24 20.77
CA ILE A 593 -50.72 24.84 20.80
C ILE A 593 -49.96 24.41 22.07
N GLU A 594 -50.64 24.35 23.21
CA GLU A 594 -50.04 23.87 24.47
C GLU A 594 -49.68 22.38 24.40
N LEU A 595 -50.56 21.54 23.87
CA LEU A 595 -50.30 20.10 23.64
C LEU A 595 -49.12 19.86 22.69
N LEU A 596 -49.01 20.63 21.60
CA LEU A 596 -47.85 20.57 20.68
C LEU A 596 -46.55 20.99 21.37
N THR A 597 -46.61 22.01 22.23
CA THR A 597 -45.45 22.48 23.00
C THR A 597 -45.01 21.41 24.00
N GLN A 598 -45.94 20.77 24.70
CA GLN A 598 -45.65 19.66 25.62
C GLN A 598 -45.11 18.42 24.87
N TYR A 599 -45.69 18.10 23.71
CA TYR A 599 -45.22 17.02 22.83
C TYR A 599 -43.76 17.23 22.42
N LEU A 600 -43.41 18.43 21.91
CA LEU A 600 -42.01 18.74 21.56
C LEU A 600 -41.09 18.75 22.79
N GLY A 601 -41.55 19.27 23.93
CA GLY A 601 -40.78 19.22 25.17
C GLY A 601 -40.41 17.81 25.61
N LEU A 602 -41.31 16.84 25.40
CA LEU A 602 -41.07 15.43 25.66
C LEU A 602 -40.18 14.77 24.60
N SER A 603 -40.29 15.19 23.34
CA SER A 603 -39.49 14.60 22.26
C SER A 603 -37.98 14.81 22.45
N PHE A 604 -37.57 15.93 23.06
CA PHE A 604 -36.16 16.18 23.43
C PHE A 604 -35.56 15.15 24.41
N ASN A 605 -36.40 14.46 25.21
CA ASN A 605 -35.95 13.48 26.20
C ASN A 605 -36.15 12.02 25.73
N ARG A 606 -36.57 11.81 24.49
CA ARG A 606 -36.79 10.48 23.93
C ARG A 606 -35.45 9.77 23.72
N SER A 607 -35.35 8.51 24.14
CA SER A 607 -34.24 7.64 23.76
C SER A 607 -34.34 7.32 22.26
N HIS A 608 -33.39 7.83 21.47
CA HIS A 608 -33.31 7.50 20.04
C HIS A 608 -32.83 6.06 19.87
N ASP A 609 -33.69 5.21 19.32
CA ASP A 609 -33.34 3.86 18.93
C ASP A 609 -32.74 3.91 17.52
N ASP A 610 -31.41 3.98 17.42
CA ASP A 610 -30.65 4.09 16.16
C ASP A 610 -30.70 2.79 15.31
N THR A 611 -31.47 1.78 15.72
CA THR A 611 -31.43 0.42 15.16
C THR A 611 -32.27 0.20 13.89
N ASN A 612 -32.99 1.19 13.37
CA ASN A 612 -33.73 1.06 12.11
C ASN A 612 -33.49 2.25 11.17
N LYS A 613 -32.27 2.35 10.62
CA LYS A 613 -32.04 3.10 9.38
C LYS A 613 -32.67 2.34 8.22
N GLU A 614 -33.94 2.60 7.94
CA GLU A 614 -34.47 2.32 6.60
C GLU A 614 -33.72 3.20 5.61
N LEU A 615 -32.91 2.57 4.75
CA LEU A 615 -32.40 3.23 3.55
C LEU A 615 -33.59 3.42 2.61
N ALA A 616 -34.05 4.66 2.49
CA ALA A 616 -34.94 5.04 1.42
C ALA A 616 -34.21 4.87 0.08
N VAL A 617 -34.51 3.76 -0.59
CA VAL A 617 -34.19 3.59 -2.01
C VAL A 617 -35.24 4.40 -2.76
N VAL A 618 -34.85 5.59 -3.22
CA VAL A 618 -35.63 6.35 -4.20
C VAL A 618 -35.81 5.45 -5.41
N ASP A 619 -37.06 5.17 -5.81
CA ASP A 619 -37.35 4.40 -7.01
C ASP A 619 -36.73 5.12 -8.22
N SER A 620 -35.74 4.50 -8.84
CA SER A 620 -35.03 5.06 -10.01
C SER A 620 -35.97 5.42 -11.17
N GLN A 621 -37.20 4.87 -11.21
CA GLN A 621 -38.22 5.24 -12.18
C GLN A 621 -38.80 6.65 -11.97
N LEU A 622 -38.64 7.26 -10.79
CA LEU A 622 -39.05 8.65 -10.52
C LEU A 622 -38.35 9.64 -11.46
N PHE A 623 -37.08 9.41 -11.79
CA PHE A 623 -36.30 10.25 -12.71
C PHE A 623 -36.66 10.05 -14.19
N GLN A 624 -37.54 9.09 -14.49
CA GLN A 624 -38.03 8.81 -15.85
C GLN A 624 -39.47 9.31 -16.08
N ARG A 625 -40.14 9.82 -15.03
CA ARG A 625 -41.51 10.35 -15.13
C ARG A 625 -41.50 11.79 -15.63
N THR A 626 -42.53 12.16 -16.39
CA THR A 626 -42.72 13.56 -16.84
C THR A 626 -43.05 14.46 -15.65
N LEU A 627 -42.69 15.75 -15.72
CA LEU A 627 -42.95 16.72 -14.66
C LEU A 627 -44.42 16.74 -14.22
N LYS A 628 -45.36 16.63 -15.17
CA LYS A 628 -46.80 16.54 -14.88
C LYS A 628 -47.16 15.30 -14.07
N SER A 629 -46.55 14.15 -14.38
CA SER A 629 -46.74 12.91 -13.63
C SER A 629 -46.09 12.97 -12.24
N LEU A 630 -44.92 13.62 -12.12
CA LEU A 630 -44.20 13.80 -10.86
C LEU A 630 -44.98 14.71 -9.89
N LEU A 631 -45.53 15.83 -10.39
CA LEU A 631 -46.35 16.77 -9.61
C LEU A 631 -47.71 16.18 -9.17
N GLN A 632 -48.11 15.05 -9.75
CA GLN A 632 -49.30 14.28 -9.36
C GLN A 632 -48.97 13.07 -8.47
N THR A 633 -47.70 12.92 -8.06
CA THR A 633 -47.30 11.90 -7.07
C THR A 633 -47.28 12.48 -5.66
N SER A 634 -47.38 11.61 -4.65
CA SER A 634 -47.24 11.95 -3.24
C SER A 634 -45.80 12.23 -2.81
N TYR A 635 -44.84 12.20 -3.74
CA TYR A 635 -43.45 12.57 -3.49
C TYR A 635 -43.33 14.09 -3.40
N ARG A 636 -43.10 14.60 -2.19
CA ARG A 636 -42.70 16.00 -1.97
C ARG A 636 -41.19 16.16 -2.17
N VAL A 637 -40.72 17.37 -2.46
CA VAL A 637 -39.28 17.63 -2.66
C VAL A 637 -38.48 17.31 -1.39
N GLU A 638 -39.07 17.53 -0.22
CA GLU A 638 -38.56 17.10 1.09
C GLU A 638 -38.36 15.58 1.23
N HIS A 639 -39.06 14.75 0.47
CA HIS A 639 -38.82 13.29 0.41
C HIS A 639 -37.59 12.91 -0.45
N LEU A 640 -37.03 13.84 -1.24
CA LEU A 640 -35.79 13.64 -2.00
C LEU A 640 -34.56 14.15 -1.23
N PHE A 641 -34.77 14.93 -0.18
CA PHE A 641 -33.73 15.39 0.72
C PHE A 641 -33.57 14.39 1.87
N HIS A 642 -32.71 13.38 1.69
CA HIS A 642 -32.28 12.56 2.83
C HIS A 642 -31.04 13.14 3.50
N SER A 643 -31.19 13.30 4.82
CA SER A 643 -30.27 13.81 5.85
C SER A 643 -28.80 14.03 5.47
N THR A 644 -28.45 15.30 5.29
CA THR A 644 -27.12 15.78 5.69
C THR A 644 -27.13 15.94 7.22
N LYS A 645 -26.39 15.08 7.93
CA LYS A 645 -25.92 15.21 9.33
C LYS A 645 -26.93 15.36 10.49
N TYR A 646 -28.24 15.50 10.26
CA TYR A 646 -29.25 15.58 11.33
C TYR A 646 -30.39 14.59 11.10
N THR A 647 -30.23 13.36 11.61
CA THR A 647 -31.19 12.24 11.52
C THR A 647 -32.19 12.18 12.67
N VAL A 648 -32.49 13.30 13.32
CA VAL A 648 -33.11 13.29 14.66
C VAL A 648 -34.62 13.62 14.65
N LEU A 649 -35.17 14.16 13.55
CA LEU A 649 -36.56 14.65 13.50
C LEU A 649 -37.52 13.67 12.80
N THR A 650 -38.62 13.32 13.48
CA THR A 650 -39.80 12.65 12.90
C THR A 650 -40.71 13.64 12.17
N TRP A 651 -41.60 13.15 11.29
CA TRP A 651 -42.57 14.02 10.62
C TRP A 651 -43.52 14.74 11.59
N ALA A 652 -43.91 14.07 12.68
CA ALA A 652 -44.75 14.66 13.72
C ALA A 652 -44.05 15.82 14.46
N GLU A 653 -42.75 15.70 14.70
CA GLU A 653 -41.93 16.79 15.26
C GLU A 653 -41.77 17.93 14.25
N TYR A 654 -41.51 17.62 12.98
CA TYR A 654 -41.40 18.63 11.92
C TYR A 654 -42.67 19.49 11.84
N TYR A 655 -43.85 18.86 11.72
CA TYR A 655 -45.10 19.60 11.63
C TYR A 655 -45.46 20.34 12.93
N ALA A 656 -45.12 19.80 14.10
CA ALA A 656 -45.27 20.52 15.36
C ALA A 656 -44.41 21.80 15.39
N VAL A 657 -43.15 21.72 14.96
CA VAL A 657 -42.27 22.89 14.83
C VAL A 657 -42.82 23.90 13.83
N CYS A 658 -43.26 23.46 12.65
CA CYS A 658 -43.85 24.36 11.64
C CYS A 658 -45.09 25.09 12.17
N LEU A 659 -45.99 24.40 12.86
CA LEU A 659 -47.20 24.99 13.43
C LEU A 659 -46.89 25.95 14.57
N LEU A 660 -45.99 25.59 15.49
CA LEU A 660 -45.60 26.49 16.57
C LEU A 660 -44.82 27.70 16.06
N TRP A 661 -43.96 27.53 15.05
CA TRP A 661 -43.27 28.65 14.42
C TRP A 661 -44.25 29.65 13.80
N ARG A 662 -45.32 29.14 13.17
CA ARG A 662 -46.33 29.97 12.50
C ARG A 662 -47.28 30.67 13.48
N TYR A 663 -47.72 29.98 14.54
CA TYR A 663 -48.82 30.46 15.40
C TYR A 663 -48.39 30.82 16.83
N ALA A 664 -47.27 30.28 17.34
CA ALA A 664 -46.77 30.54 18.69
C ALA A 664 -45.22 30.58 18.76
N PRO A 665 -44.53 31.39 17.93
CA PRO A 665 -43.07 31.35 17.80
C PRO A 665 -42.34 31.63 19.11
N LYS A 666 -42.92 32.45 19.99
CA LYS A 666 -42.36 32.73 21.31
C LYS A 666 -42.26 31.48 22.20
N GLN A 667 -43.27 30.61 22.17
CA GLN A 667 -43.25 29.38 22.97
C GLN A 667 -42.20 28.39 22.45
N LEU A 668 -42.09 28.27 21.13
CA LEU A 668 -41.05 27.44 20.50
C LEU A 668 -39.64 27.95 20.81
N LEU A 669 -39.42 29.27 20.79
CA LEU A 669 -38.12 29.87 21.14
C LEU A 669 -37.78 29.65 22.62
N LEU A 670 -38.73 29.84 23.54
CA LEU A 670 -38.51 29.57 24.97
C LEU A 670 -38.16 28.11 25.21
N LEU A 671 -38.85 27.19 24.54
CA LEU A 671 -38.58 25.76 24.64
C LEU A 671 -37.21 25.42 24.06
N ALA A 672 -36.81 26.00 22.93
CA ALA A 672 -35.48 25.83 22.36
C ALA A 672 -34.38 26.41 23.26
N GLU A 673 -34.57 27.61 23.82
CA GLU A 673 -33.63 28.24 24.76
C GLU A 673 -33.44 27.39 26.03
N GLU A 674 -34.53 26.85 26.59
CA GLU A 674 -34.47 25.95 27.75
C GLU A 674 -33.66 24.70 27.44
N GLN A 675 -33.84 24.11 26.25
CA GLN A 675 -33.07 22.92 25.86
C GLN A 675 -31.61 23.23 25.51
N ILE A 676 -31.31 24.39 24.90
CA ILE A 676 -29.94 24.85 24.65
C ILE A 676 -29.16 24.99 25.97
N THR A 677 -29.79 25.47 27.04
CA THR A 677 -29.14 25.55 28.35
C THR A 677 -28.83 24.19 28.98
N LYS A 678 -29.53 23.13 28.55
CA LYS A 678 -29.33 21.74 29.00
C LYS A 678 -28.34 20.97 28.11
N MET A 679 -27.93 21.52 26.96
CA MET A 679 -26.92 20.90 26.11
C MET A 679 -25.52 21.01 26.74
N PRO A 680 -24.74 19.91 26.76
CA PRO A 680 -23.36 19.97 27.24
C PRO A 680 -22.53 20.91 26.36
N LYS A 681 -21.82 21.85 27.00
CA LYS A 681 -20.96 22.84 26.34
C LYS A 681 -19.78 22.23 25.60
#